data_AF-A0A0U5L1Z9-F1
#
_entry.id   AF-A0A0U5L1Z9-F1
#
_cell.length_a   1.000
_cell.length_b   1.000
_cell.length_c   1.000
_cell.angle_alpha   90.00
_cell.angle_beta   90.00
_cell.angle_gamma   90.00
#
_symmetry.space_group_name_H-M   'P 1'
#
loop_
_entity.id
_entity.type
_entity.pdbx_description
1 polymer ?
#
loop_
_entity_poly.entity_id
_entity_poly.type
_entity_poly.pdbx_seq_one_letter_code
_entity_poly.pdbx_strand_id
1 'polypeptide(L)'
;MERFLLNSTVLLHRLSTVSLDEVSLDERVESSVFLAQYEQVRSLPDHVAKSAWSSLVQQIKQRNMKLGPVATLRQIAEKFIKNEKGGPKIDLPMFSEWQTLMSRVSCLPIMACHQVFNPGTASQEYSFRWPLYPYHPTVEDYITREYLHETHQHLNGSTSAEECWLDALKHPEVSVRDFEKGWASQEMKQLCAQIDPSLTPEIFKERLQIACNIREILCRVAQDVELPEWIASMQYPQQLADSTILHNGQEYGFATVWQTDDKYSQESEFCWLTGLLEKWRYNAPEGLERLLWIYLLIQNQYLTLLVQRDDFFGFDQFQNYTMTELREETEKSYLSRFKHAHGAGVYSQVRYLEGRFAPKSDPRKMQKLLFSVLRGYWEYLSAHMSLEWMHEKPLTMSQVLDNLKLVEPHGKCAELALVPHFIKRKPKNGEVYPYALLFKDLKNQAAILMDMLKSEPRLTGWIRGVDAAANEMHAPPELFGPLFRVLAKSGIAHFTYHVGEDFPHLISGIRSIDDALRFLPLRNGDRLGHCTAIGITPNIWKRSLPLSLSMTKETRLLDLVFIWRELRSHPELLRYASDAAIEAVRLAHKVFSLEEEVSITTLDQVFEMRGLLAESEGLLGELNGPLKPKSLWLEEYERARELVKTTGMKRPLKLYKQWLTSDNVRKQRAEYVEVALEYLPDEAVVALQQAVMAKMADRNIAIECPPTSNTRISQYRDVSEHHIFRWMGLPGEAIEGDVPMSICLGSDDPGIFAADLKSEFYHLFIVLTRNFGLSPAEALGKVAEVNENGRIYRFHDVS
;
A
#
# COMPACT_ATOMS: atom_id res chain seq x y z
N MET A 1 -18.08 -17.22 7.23
CA MET A 1 -18.64 -17.02 8.59
C MET A 1 -17.53 -17.09 9.64
N GLU A 2 -16.70 -18.13 9.56
CA GLU A 2 -15.52 -18.45 10.36
C GLU A 2 -14.64 -17.24 10.70
N ARG A 3 -14.33 -16.37 9.74
CA ARG A 3 -13.52 -15.16 9.99
C ARG A 3 -14.10 -14.23 11.07
N PHE A 4 -15.43 -14.14 11.20
CA PHE A 4 -16.10 -13.30 12.19
C PHE A 4 -16.01 -13.87 13.61
N LEU A 5 -15.77 -15.19 13.76
CA LEU A 5 -15.47 -15.78 15.07
C LEU A 5 -14.06 -15.40 15.54
N LEU A 6 -13.14 -15.08 14.62
CA LEU A 6 -11.76 -14.70 14.96
C LEU A 6 -11.52 -13.18 14.89
N ASN A 7 -12.42 -12.42 14.27
CA ASN A 7 -12.33 -10.97 14.11
C ASN A 7 -13.70 -10.33 14.40
N SER A 8 -14.11 -10.32 15.68
CA SER A 8 -15.32 -9.63 16.16
C SER A 8 -15.06 -8.92 17.47
N THR A 9 -15.19 -7.59 17.46
CA THR A 9 -14.95 -6.72 18.60
C THR A 9 -16.08 -6.84 19.64
N VAL A 10 -17.31 -7.06 19.18
CA VAL A 10 -18.45 -7.42 20.02
C VAL A 10 -18.20 -8.73 20.76
N LEU A 11 -17.68 -9.74 20.06
CA LEU A 11 -17.33 -11.02 20.66
C LEU A 11 -16.17 -10.87 21.66
N LEU A 12 -15.13 -10.10 21.32
CA LEU A 12 -14.03 -9.78 22.21
C LEU A 12 -14.54 -9.16 23.52
N HIS A 13 -15.35 -8.11 23.44
CA HIS A 13 -15.91 -7.46 24.63
C HIS A 13 -16.70 -8.44 25.51
N ARG A 14 -17.51 -9.32 24.89
CA ARG A 14 -18.28 -10.32 25.63
C ARG A 14 -17.39 -11.36 26.28
N LEU A 15 -16.47 -11.99 25.54
CA LEU A 15 -15.59 -13.02 26.08
C LEU A 15 -14.70 -12.49 27.19
N SER A 16 -14.28 -11.23 27.08
CA SER A 16 -13.53 -10.58 28.14
C SER A 16 -14.37 -10.37 29.40
N THR A 17 -15.68 -10.10 29.33
CA THR A 17 -16.51 -9.70 30.49
C THR A 17 -17.21 -10.84 31.22
N VAL A 18 -17.15 -12.07 30.69
CA VAL A 18 -17.76 -13.26 31.32
C VAL A 18 -16.75 -14.04 32.17
N SER A 19 -17.24 -14.68 33.24
CA SER A 19 -16.40 -15.51 34.11
C SER A 19 -15.87 -16.73 33.37
N LEU A 20 -14.58 -17.05 33.51
CA LEU A 20 -13.90 -18.20 32.88
C LEU A 20 -14.57 -19.55 33.16
N ASP A 21 -15.32 -19.66 34.27
CA ASP A 21 -16.05 -20.87 34.67
C ASP A 21 -17.43 -21.02 33.97
N GLU A 22 -17.90 -20.02 33.23
CA GLU A 22 -19.20 -20.08 32.54
C GLU A 22 -19.14 -21.05 31.34
N VAL A 23 -19.97 -22.10 31.32
CA VAL A 23 -19.82 -23.22 30.36
C VAL A 23 -20.62 -23.09 29.05
N SER A 24 -21.56 -22.14 28.98
CA SER A 24 -22.48 -22.01 27.83
C SER A 24 -22.51 -20.59 27.29
N LEU A 25 -21.99 -20.39 26.08
CA LEU A 25 -21.93 -19.08 25.43
C LEU A 25 -22.60 -19.05 24.04
N ASP A 26 -23.16 -20.16 23.55
CA ASP A 26 -23.55 -20.34 22.15
C ASP A 26 -24.50 -19.25 21.61
N GLU A 27 -25.61 -18.96 22.30
CA GLU A 27 -26.56 -17.89 21.87
C GLU A 27 -25.92 -16.49 21.89
N ARG A 28 -24.99 -16.26 22.83
CA ARG A 28 -24.27 -14.99 22.95
C ARG A 28 -23.22 -14.85 21.84
N VAL A 29 -22.56 -15.94 21.44
CA VAL A 29 -21.60 -15.96 20.33
C VAL A 29 -22.34 -15.71 19.01
N GLU A 30 -23.46 -16.40 18.77
CA GLU A 30 -24.29 -16.21 17.56
C GLU A 30 -24.63 -14.73 17.35
N SER A 31 -25.15 -14.09 18.40
CA SER A 31 -25.54 -12.68 18.35
C SER A 31 -24.35 -11.76 18.02
N SER A 32 -23.18 -11.99 18.62
CA SER A 32 -21.98 -11.18 18.37
C SER A 32 -21.42 -11.37 16.95
N VAL A 33 -21.44 -12.60 16.46
CA VAL A 33 -20.98 -12.94 15.11
C VAL A 33 -21.92 -12.36 14.06
N PHE A 34 -23.23 -12.45 14.30
CA PHE A 34 -24.23 -11.83 13.43
C PHE A 34 -24.05 -10.31 13.33
N LEU A 35 -23.83 -9.62 14.47
CA LEU A 35 -23.57 -8.17 14.47
C LEU A 35 -22.30 -7.83 13.68
N ALA A 36 -21.21 -8.56 13.90
CA ALA A 36 -19.97 -8.36 13.16
C ALA A 36 -20.16 -8.61 11.65
N GLN A 37 -20.90 -9.64 11.25
CA GLN A 37 -21.21 -9.85 9.84
C GLN A 37 -22.07 -8.74 9.26
N TYR A 38 -23.11 -8.30 9.99
CA TYR A 38 -24.02 -7.25 9.55
C TYR A 38 -23.28 -5.93 9.32
N GLU A 39 -22.35 -5.57 10.20
CA GLU A 39 -21.53 -4.37 10.06
C GLU A 39 -20.64 -4.41 8.81
N GLN A 40 -20.04 -5.56 8.51
CA GLN A 40 -19.06 -5.73 7.43
C GLN A 40 -19.70 -6.08 6.08
N VAL A 41 -20.92 -6.59 6.04
CA VAL A 41 -21.58 -7.05 4.80
C VAL A 41 -23.04 -6.62 4.73
N ARG A 42 -23.28 -5.31 4.85
CA ARG A 42 -24.63 -4.68 4.88
C ARG A 42 -25.50 -4.93 3.64
N SER A 43 -24.90 -5.32 2.53
CA SER A 43 -25.61 -5.60 1.28
C SER A 43 -26.26 -6.99 1.24
N LEU A 44 -25.94 -7.89 2.19
CA LEU A 44 -26.53 -9.21 2.26
C LEU A 44 -27.80 -9.23 3.12
N PRO A 45 -28.88 -9.90 2.68
CA PRO A 45 -30.06 -10.11 3.50
C PRO A 45 -29.76 -10.96 4.75
N ASP A 46 -30.43 -10.66 5.88
CA ASP A 46 -30.25 -11.35 7.17
C ASP A 46 -30.36 -12.89 7.10
N HIS A 47 -31.21 -13.43 6.23
CA HIS A 47 -31.38 -14.88 6.10
C HIS A 47 -30.10 -15.59 5.58
N VAL A 48 -29.25 -14.89 4.83
CA VAL A 48 -27.95 -15.39 4.36
C VAL A 48 -27.00 -15.57 5.54
N ALA A 49 -26.94 -14.59 6.44
CA ALA A 49 -26.16 -14.66 7.67
C ALA A 49 -26.64 -15.79 8.59
N LYS A 50 -27.96 -15.88 8.83
CA LYS A 50 -28.56 -16.90 9.70
C LYS A 50 -28.36 -18.33 9.18
N SER A 51 -28.49 -18.53 7.88
CA SER A 51 -28.25 -19.85 7.25
C SER A 51 -26.77 -20.23 7.28
N ALA A 52 -25.85 -19.28 7.03
CA ALA A 52 -24.42 -19.51 7.15
C ALA A 52 -24.00 -19.90 8.58
N TRP A 53 -24.60 -19.26 9.61
CA TRP A 53 -24.38 -19.61 11.01
C TRP A 53 -24.87 -21.03 11.33
N SER A 54 -26.11 -21.33 10.93
CA SER A 54 -26.71 -22.66 11.14
C SER A 54 -25.89 -23.77 10.47
N SER A 55 -25.40 -23.52 9.25
CA SER A 55 -24.51 -24.43 8.52
C SER A 55 -23.20 -24.65 9.26
N LEU A 56 -22.57 -23.57 9.76
CA LEU A 56 -21.32 -23.66 10.53
C LEU A 56 -21.50 -24.50 11.81
N VAL A 57 -22.54 -24.22 12.59
CA VAL A 57 -22.85 -24.97 13.82
C VAL A 57 -23.13 -26.45 13.50
N GLN A 58 -23.86 -26.73 12.42
CA GLN A 58 -24.12 -28.10 11.98
C GLN A 58 -22.82 -28.84 11.61
N GLN A 59 -21.91 -28.20 10.86
CA GLN A 59 -20.63 -28.78 10.46
C GLN A 59 -19.72 -29.07 11.67
N ILE A 60 -19.68 -28.15 12.65
CA ILE A 60 -18.94 -28.33 13.91
C ILE A 60 -19.49 -29.54 14.69
N LYS A 61 -20.82 -29.62 14.84
CA LYS A 61 -21.49 -30.72 15.54
C LYS A 61 -21.26 -32.07 14.86
N GLN A 62 -21.32 -32.14 13.54
CA GLN A 62 -21.06 -33.37 12.77
C GLN A 62 -19.65 -33.93 13.00
N ARG A 63 -18.69 -33.08 13.38
CA ARG A 63 -17.31 -33.46 13.67
C ARG A 63 -17.05 -33.73 15.15
N ASN A 64 -18.09 -33.74 15.98
CA ASN A 64 -17.99 -33.85 17.44
C ASN A 64 -17.04 -32.81 18.06
N MET A 65 -16.99 -31.60 17.48
CA MET A 65 -16.20 -30.49 18.00
C MET A 65 -17.09 -29.50 18.76
N LYS A 66 -16.51 -28.77 19.71
CA LYS A 66 -17.14 -27.64 20.37
C LYS A 66 -17.01 -26.38 19.49
N LEU A 67 -18.00 -25.50 19.53
CA LEU A 67 -17.90 -24.17 18.94
C LEU A 67 -16.83 -23.37 19.70
N GLY A 68 -15.81 -22.89 18.98
CA GLY A 68 -14.69 -22.19 19.60
C GLY A 68 -13.58 -21.85 18.60
N PRO A 69 -12.48 -21.23 19.06
CA PRO A 69 -11.38 -20.82 18.21
C PRO A 69 -10.69 -22.02 17.54
N VAL A 70 -10.53 -23.15 18.23
CA VAL A 70 -9.86 -24.35 17.66
C VAL A 70 -10.65 -24.93 16.50
N ALA A 71 -11.97 -25.10 16.66
CA ALA A 71 -12.85 -25.57 15.60
C ALA A 71 -12.88 -24.62 14.40
N THR A 72 -12.82 -23.32 14.66
CA THR A 72 -12.80 -22.29 13.61
C THR A 72 -11.49 -22.32 12.84
N LEU A 73 -10.35 -22.33 13.53
CA LEU A 73 -9.02 -22.44 12.91
C LEU A 73 -8.91 -23.69 12.05
N ARG A 74 -9.44 -24.82 12.53
CA ARG A 74 -9.42 -26.10 11.79
C ARG A 74 -10.22 -26.03 10.50
N GLN A 75 -11.42 -25.44 10.52
CA GLN A 75 -12.22 -25.28 9.31
C GLN A 75 -11.55 -24.37 8.28
N ILE A 76 -10.93 -23.27 8.74
CA ILE A 76 -10.18 -22.38 7.88
C ILE A 76 -8.97 -23.12 7.29
N ALA A 77 -8.17 -23.80 8.12
CA ALA A 77 -7.00 -24.56 7.69
C ALA A 77 -7.38 -25.61 6.63
N GLU A 78 -8.43 -26.40 6.86
CA GLU A 78 -8.87 -27.43 5.91
C GLU A 78 -9.47 -26.84 4.61
N LYS A 79 -10.08 -25.66 4.68
CA LYS A 79 -10.59 -24.96 3.49
C LYS A 79 -9.46 -24.43 2.62
N PHE A 80 -8.44 -23.83 3.23
CA PHE A 80 -7.45 -23.02 2.53
C PHE A 80 -6.10 -23.68 2.33
N ILE A 81 -5.70 -24.68 3.14
CA ILE A 81 -4.35 -25.25 3.12
C ILE A 81 -4.40 -26.71 2.69
N LYS A 82 -3.53 -27.09 1.76
CA LYS A 82 -3.33 -28.46 1.27
C LYS A 82 -1.88 -28.87 1.42
N ASN A 83 -1.66 -30.17 1.64
CA ASN A 83 -0.31 -30.74 1.64
C ASN A 83 0.09 -31.11 0.21
N GLU A 84 1.11 -30.42 -0.30
CA GLU A 84 1.75 -30.72 -1.57
C GLU A 84 3.08 -31.45 -1.34
N LYS A 85 3.76 -31.88 -2.42
CA LYS A 85 5.05 -32.61 -2.33
C LYS A 85 6.11 -31.88 -1.48
N GLY A 86 6.08 -30.54 -1.46
CA GLY A 86 7.02 -29.69 -0.72
C GLY A 86 6.50 -29.15 0.62
N GLY A 87 5.42 -29.72 1.16
CA GLY A 87 4.79 -29.27 2.41
C GLY A 87 3.48 -28.49 2.17
N PRO A 88 2.99 -27.75 3.19
CA PRO A 88 1.73 -27.03 3.11
C PRO A 88 1.77 -25.91 2.07
N LYS A 89 0.67 -25.76 1.32
CA LYS A 89 0.45 -24.71 0.32
C LYS A 89 -0.98 -24.21 0.42
N ILE A 90 -1.21 -22.98 0.02
CA ILE A 90 -2.58 -22.49 -0.14
C ILE A 90 -3.22 -23.23 -1.31
N ASP A 91 -4.45 -23.67 -1.14
CA ASP A 91 -5.24 -24.23 -2.22
C ASP A 91 -5.35 -23.19 -3.33
N LEU A 92 -4.75 -23.47 -4.49
CA LEU A 92 -4.71 -22.56 -5.63
C LEU A 92 -6.10 -21.96 -5.93
N PRO A 93 -7.19 -22.76 -5.94
CA PRO A 93 -8.55 -22.25 -5.99
C PRO A 93 -8.98 -21.15 -5.05
N MET A 94 -8.49 -21.19 -3.83
CA MET A 94 -8.97 -20.37 -2.73
C MET A 94 -8.06 -19.18 -2.46
N PHE A 95 -7.04 -18.93 -3.29
CA PHE A 95 -6.03 -17.91 -3.01
C PHE A 95 -6.59 -16.48 -2.94
N SER A 96 -7.52 -16.11 -3.82
CA SER A 96 -8.17 -14.79 -3.74
C SER A 96 -8.96 -14.63 -2.44
N GLU A 97 -9.71 -15.66 -2.03
CA GLU A 97 -10.42 -15.66 -0.74
C GLU A 97 -9.46 -15.67 0.46
N TRP A 98 -8.29 -16.33 0.31
CA TRP A 98 -7.23 -16.36 1.31
C TRP A 98 -6.63 -14.96 1.53
N GLN A 99 -6.36 -14.21 0.48
CA GLN A 99 -5.88 -12.82 0.60
C GLN A 99 -6.91 -11.93 1.32
N THR A 100 -8.20 -12.09 1.02
CA THR A 100 -9.26 -11.42 1.78
C THR A 100 -9.23 -11.81 3.26
N LEU A 101 -8.99 -13.08 3.60
CA LEU A 101 -8.85 -13.53 4.98
C LEU A 101 -7.62 -12.92 5.69
N MET A 102 -6.48 -12.85 5.00
CA MET A 102 -5.22 -12.28 5.51
C MET A 102 -5.38 -10.83 5.98
N SER A 103 -6.29 -10.06 5.38
CA SER A 103 -6.59 -8.69 5.82
C SER A 103 -7.35 -8.59 7.16
N ARG A 104 -7.71 -9.72 7.79
CA ARG A 104 -8.50 -9.76 9.04
C ARG A 104 -7.97 -10.68 10.11
N VAL A 105 -7.30 -11.76 9.72
CA VAL A 105 -6.93 -12.84 10.63
C VAL A 105 -5.47 -13.20 10.41
N SER A 106 -4.70 -13.29 11.50
CA SER A 106 -3.33 -13.77 11.43
C SER A 106 -3.29 -15.21 10.93
N CYS A 107 -2.31 -15.49 10.06
CA CYS A 107 -2.18 -16.81 9.48
C CYS A 107 -1.38 -17.79 10.32
N LEU A 108 -0.57 -17.33 11.28
CA LEU A 108 0.27 -18.19 12.11
C LEU A 108 -0.57 -19.22 12.91
N PRO A 109 -1.70 -18.85 13.55
CA PRO A 109 -2.57 -19.82 14.21
C PRO A 109 -3.25 -20.80 13.26
N ILE A 110 -3.57 -20.38 12.03
CA ILE A 110 -4.17 -21.24 11.00
C ILE A 110 -3.14 -22.28 10.53
N MET A 111 -1.90 -21.86 10.31
CA MET A 111 -0.79 -22.72 9.94
C MET A 111 -0.46 -23.74 11.04
N ALA A 112 -0.41 -23.29 12.31
CA ALA A 112 -0.20 -24.18 13.46
C ALA A 112 -1.32 -25.23 13.57
N CYS A 113 -2.57 -24.82 13.32
CA CYS A 113 -3.71 -25.73 13.28
C CYS A 113 -3.61 -26.77 12.15
N HIS A 114 -3.24 -26.34 10.94
CA HIS A 114 -2.99 -27.26 9.82
C HIS A 114 -1.93 -28.31 10.18
N GLN A 115 -0.83 -27.88 10.79
CA GLN A 115 0.27 -28.76 11.18
C GLN A 115 -0.17 -29.89 12.13
N VAL A 116 -1.06 -29.60 13.08
CA VAL A 116 -1.55 -30.58 14.06
C VAL A 116 -2.59 -31.53 13.47
N PHE A 117 -3.60 -30.98 12.79
CA PHE A 117 -4.80 -31.72 12.42
C PHE A 117 -4.76 -32.33 11.02
N ASN A 118 -3.91 -31.82 10.15
CA ASN A 118 -3.71 -32.33 8.79
C ASN A 118 -2.20 -32.37 8.46
N PRO A 119 -1.38 -33.09 9.25
CA PRO A 119 0.04 -33.19 8.98
C PRO A 119 0.29 -33.84 7.62
N GLY A 120 1.32 -33.37 6.91
CA GLY A 120 1.82 -34.03 5.71
C GLY A 120 2.34 -35.45 6.02
N THR A 121 2.85 -36.14 4.99
CA THR A 121 3.50 -37.45 5.19
C THR A 121 4.71 -37.33 6.12
N ALA A 122 4.98 -38.35 6.95
CA ALA A 122 6.04 -38.32 7.97
C ALA A 122 7.46 -37.99 7.47
N SER A 123 7.74 -38.12 6.16
CA SER A 123 9.02 -37.72 5.53
C SER A 123 9.13 -36.23 5.22
N GLN A 124 8.07 -35.45 5.46
CA GLN A 124 8.06 -33.99 5.36
C GLN A 124 8.21 -33.43 6.78
N GLU A 125 9.44 -33.36 7.29
CA GLU A 125 9.70 -32.53 8.48
C GLU A 125 9.19 -31.11 8.20
N TYR A 126 8.32 -30.61 9.07
CA TYR A 126 7.73 -29.30 8.88
C TYR A 126 8.79 -28.22 9.15
N SER A 127 9.13 -27.48 8.11
CA SER A 127 9.91 -26.25 8.20
C SER A 127 8.92 -25.09 8.22
N PHE A 128 8.99 -24.24 9.26
CA PHE A 128 8.20 -23.02 9.32
C PHE A 128 8.45 -22.15 8.09
N ARG A 129 7.40 -21.86 7.33
CA ARG A 129 7.46 -21.07 6.09
C ARG A 129 6.31 -20.08 6.06
N TRP A 130 6.65 -18.81 6.17
CA TRP A 130 5.74 -17.68 6.12
C TRP A 130 6.29 -16.64 5.14
N PRO A 131 5.49 -16.09 4.20
CA PRO A 131 4.08 -16.40 3.93
C PRO A 131 3.85 -17.77 3.28
N LEU A 132 2.60 -18.25 3.31
CA LEU A 132 2.19 -19.40 2.50
C LEU A 132 1.63 -18.93 1.16
N TYR A 133 2.15 -19.50 0.08
CA TYR A 133 1.69 -19.30 -1.29
C TYR A 133 1.02 -20.57 -1.83
N PRO A 134 0.20 -20.45 -2.87
CA PRO A 134 -0.22 -21.61 -3.64
C PRO A 134 0.97 -22.24 -4.38
N TYR A 135 0.71 -23.39 -5.00
CA TYR A 135 1.70 -24.09 -5.82
C TYR A 135 1.13 -24.40 -7.19
N HIS A 136 1.84 -23.99 -8.23
CA HIS A 136 1.64 -24.49 -9.58
C HIS A 136 3.02 -24.78 -10.20
N PRO A 137 3.27 -26.00 -10.74
CA PRO A 137 4.61 -26.40 -11.16
C PRO A 137 5.22 -25.47 -12.22
N THR A 138 4.42 -25.00 -13.18
CA THR A 138 4.91 -24.07 -14.21
C THR A 138 5.21 -22.67 -13.68
N VAL A 139 4.48 -22.21 -12.65
CA VAL A 139 4.72 -20.89 -12.04
C VAL A 139 5.98 -20.94 -11.19
N GLU A 140 6.15 -21.98 -10.37
CA GLU A 140 7.36 -22.10 -9.54
C GLU A 140 8.61 -22.35 -10.38
N ASP A 141 8.53 -23.14 -11.46
CA ASP A 141 9.65 -23.31 -12.42
C ASP A 141 10.05 -21.98 -13.06
N TYR A 142 9.06 -21.21 -13.52
CA TYR A 142 9.28 -19.88 -14.08
C TYR A 142 9.95 -18.93 -13.07
N ILE A 143 9.41 -18.78 -11.86
CA ILE A 143 9.98 -17.90 -10.82
C ILE A 143 11.39 -18.33 -10.46
N THR A 144 11.66 -19.64 -10.40
CA THR A 144 13.01 -20.16 -10.09
C THR A 144 14.03 -19.82 -11.18
N ARG A 145 13.62 -19.84 -12.46
CA ARG A 145 14.50 -19.61 -13.60
C ARG A 145 14.66 -18.12 -13.94
N GLU A 146 13.56 -17.38 -13.94
CA GLU A 146 13.49 -16.01 -14.44
C GLU A 146 13.46 -14.96 -13.34
N TYR A 147 13.16 -15.35 -12.09
CA TYR A 147 12.94 -14.46 -10.95
C TYR A 147 11.77 -13.47 -11.17
N LEU A 148 11.42 -12.75 -10.11
CA LEU A 148 10.47 -11.64 -10.15
C LEU A 148 11.19 -10.28 -10.12
N HIS A 149 10.55 -9.25 -10.67
CA HIS A 149 11.13 -7.90 -10.81
C HIS A 149 10.22 -6.85 -10.18
N GLU A 150 10.58 -6.40 -8.98
CA GLU A 150 9.82 -5.45 -8.16
C GLU A 150 10.16 -4.01 -8.57
N THR A 151 9.22 -3.36 -9.26
CA THR A 151 9.38 -1.99 -9.77
C THR A 151 8.75 -0.91 -8.87
N HIS A 152 7.97 -1.33 -7.88
CA HIS A 152 7.19 -0.44 -7.05
C HIS A 152 6.99 -1.05 -5.65
N GLN A 153 7.99 -0.89 -4.78
CA GLN A 153 7.81 -1.20 -3.35
C GLN A 153 8.18 -0.02 -2.46
N HIS A 154 7.24 0.39 -1.62
CA HIS A 154 7.48 1.27 -0.48
C HIS A 154 8.23 0.51 0.60
N LEU A 155 9.43 1.00 0.96
CA LEU A 155 10.19 0.31 2.00
C LEU A 155 9.47 0.45 3.34
N ASN A 156 8.98 1.64 3.69
CA ASN A 156 8.10 1.81 4.86
C ASN A 156 6.72 1.28 4.49
N GLY A 157 6.04 0.58 5.41
CA GLY A 157 4.76 -0.08 5.10
C GLY A 157 4.91 -1.50 4.58
N SER A 158 6.13 -2.04 4.45
CA SER A 158 6.38 -3.39 3.93
C SER A 158 6.46 -4.50 4.99
N THR A 159 6.61 -4.15 6.28
CA THR A 159 6.72 -5.14 7.35
C THR A 159 5.39 -5.88 7.56
N SER A 160 5.40 -7.19 7.79
CA SER A 160 4.15 -7.94 8.04
C SER A 160 3.47 -7.53 9.35
N ALA A 161 2.14 -7.60 9.42
CA ALA A 161 1.41 -7.26 10.64
C ALA A 161 1.71 -8.23 11.80
N GLU A 162 2.01 -9.50 11.51
CA GLU A 162 2.44 -10.49 12.50
C GLU A 162 3.77 -10.11 13.17
N GLU A 163 4.71 -9.55 12.41
CA GLU A 163 5.98 -9.08 12.97
C GLU A 163 5.76 -7.86 13.88
N CYS A 164 4.94 -6.90 13.45
CA CYS A 164 4.57 -5.74 14.27
C CYS A 164 3.81 -6.16 15.55
N TRP A 165 2.93 -7.16 15.46
CA TRP A 165 2.23 -7.72 16.63
C TRP A 165 3.22 -8.26 17.66
N LEU A 166 4.18 -9.08 17.22
CA LEU A 166 5.16 -9.68 18.12
C LEU A 166 6.12 -8.64 18.72
N ASP A 167 6.50 -7.63 17.94
CA ASP A 167 7.29 -6.50 18.43
C ASP A 167 6.51 -5.64 19.44
N ALA A 168 5.20 -5.45 19.23
CA ALA A 168 4.33 -4.79 20.20
C ALA A 168 4.24 -5.56 21.53
N LEU A 169 4.18 -6.90 21.49
CA LEU A 169 4.24 -7.74 22.70
C LEU A 169 5.62 -7.72 23.37
N LYS A 170 6.69 -7.48 22.61
CA LYS A 170 8.06 -7.35 23.11
C LYS A 170 8.30 -6.00 23.79
N HIS A 171 7.71 -4.95 23.24
CA HIS A 171 7.89 -3.57 23.68
C HIS A 171 6.53 -2.86 23.88
N PRO A 172 5.68 -3.33 24.83
CA PRO A 172 4.31 -2.86 24.95
C PRO A 172 4.19 -1.35 25.23
N GLU A 173 5.04 -0.81 26.11
CA GLU A 173 5.03 0.62 26.44
C GLU A 173 5.40 1.51 25.24
N VAL A 174 6.27 0.99 24.35
CA VAL A 174 6.63 1.68 23.11
C VAL A 174 5.45 1.67 22.14
N SER A 175 4.82 0.50 21.94
CA SER A 175 3.65 0.38 21.06
C SER A 175 2.48 1.23 21.53
N VAL A 176 2.23 1.33 22.84
CA VAL A 176 1.18 2.19 23.41
C VAL A 176 1.47 3.67 23.14
N ARG A 177 2.71 4.11 23.39
CA ARG A 177 3.12 5.50 23.09
C ARG A 177 2.97 5.84 21.61
N ASP A 178 3.34 4.91 20.73
CA ASP A 178 3.23 5.12 19.29
C ASP A 178 1.74 5.14 18.86
N PHE A 179 0.90 4.28 19.43
CA PHE A 179 -0.56 4.34 19.25
C PHE A 179 -1.16 5.67 19.74
N GLU A 180 -0.75 6.18 20.91
CA GLU A 180 -1.17 7.48 21.45
C GLU A 180 -0.79 8.64 20.52
N LYS A 181 0.42 8.58 19.93
CA LYS A 181 0.89 9.55 18.94
C LYS A 181 -0.02 9.56 17.71
N GLY A 182 -0.36 8.39 17.15
CA GLY A 182 -1.29 8.26 16.03
C GLY A 182 -2.71 8.73 16.39
N TRP A 183 -3.19 8.38 17.58
CA TRP A 183 -4.51 8.73 18.13
C TRP A 183 -4.76 10.25 18.23
N ALA A 184 -3.71 11.08 18.20
CA ALA A 184 -3.86 12.53 18.16
C ALA A 184 -4.57 13.03 16.88
N SER A 185 -4.51 12.28 15.78
CA SER A 185 -5.15 12.61 14.50
C SER A 185 -6.64 12.25 14.46
N GLN A 186 -7.41 12.93 13.61
CA GLN A 186 -8.83 12.63 13.44
C GLN A 186 -9.03 11.36 12.60
N GLU A 187 -8.14 11.16 11.63
CA GLU A 187 -8.02 10.02 10.73
C GLU A 187 -7.86 8.71 11.53
N MET A 188 -6.94 8.68 12.50
CA MET A 188 -6.75 7.50 13.34
C MET A 188 -7.97 7.21 14.24
N LYS A 189 -8.60 8.25 14.80
CA LYS A 189 -9.83 8.07 15.59
C LYS A 189 -10.97 7.51 14.76
N GLN A 190 -11.08 7.92 13.50
CA GLN A 190 -12.08 7.38 12.57
C GLN A 190 -11.79 5.91 12.26
N LEU A 191 -10.55 5.55 11.92
CA LEU A 191 -10.16 4.17 11.68
C LEU A 191 -10.46 3.27 12.88
N CYS A 192 -10.04 3.69 14.08
CA CYS A 192 -10.34 2.97 15.30
C CYS A 192 -11.85 2.83 15.52
N ALA A 193 -12.65 3.89 15.35
CA ALA A 193 -14.09 3.83 15.52
C ALA A 193 -14.79 2.92 14.48
N GLN A 194 -14.23 2.78 13.28
CA GLN A 194 -14.72 1.85 12.26
C GLN A 194 -14.40 0.38 12.60
N ILE A 195 -13.30 0.12 13.31
CA ILE A 195 -12.87 -1.22 13.74
C ILE A 195 -13.54 -1.61 15.06
N ASP A 196 -13.41 -0.76 16.07
CA ASP A 196 -13.96 -0.89 17.40
C ASP A 196 -14.28 0.51 17.97
N PRO A 197 -15.57 0.91 18.02
CA PRO A 197 -15.99 2.19 18.60
C PRO A 197 -15.54 2.43 20.04
N SER A 198 -15.20 1.38 20.79
CA SER A 198 -14.72 1.48 22.17
C SER A 198 -13.20 1.60 22.28
N LEU A 199 -12.44 1.40 21.21
CA LEU A 199 -10.98 1.36 21.29
C LEU A 199 -10.40 2.75 21.58
N THR A 200 -9.84 2.92 22.78
CA THR A 200 -9.04 4.09 23.20
C THR A 200 -7.61 3.65 23.50
N PRO A 201 -6.65 4.57 23.68
CA PRO A 201 -5.29 4.21 24.10
C PRO A 201 -5.24 3.38 25.40
N GLU A 202 -6.12 3.67 26.35
CA GLU A 202 -6.23 2.91 27.62
C GLU A 202 -6.68 1.47 27.37
N ILE A 203 -7.76 1.29 26.58
CA ILE A 203 -8.25 -0.05 26.22
C ILE A 203 -7.24 -0.81 25.36
N PHE A 204 -6.53 -0.11 24.47
CA PHE A 204 -5.44 -0.70 23.68
C PHE A 204 -4.32 -1.22 24.59
N LYS A 205 -3.89 -0.42 25.57
CA LYS A 205 -2.89 -0.83 26.56
C LYS A 205 -3.35 -2.04 27.37
N GLU A 206 -4.57 -2.01 27.89
CA GLU A 206 -5.15 -3.13 28.66
C GLU A 206 -5.16 -4.42 27.82
N ARG A 207 -5.66 -4.35 26.58
CA ARG A 207 -5.71 -5.50 25.67
C ARG A 207 -4.33 -6.04 25.34
N LEU A 208 -3.34 -5.17 25.11
CA LEU A 208 -1.97 -5.61 24.83
C LEU A 208 -1.38 -6.35 26.03
N GLN A 209 -1.62 -5.86 27.26
CA GLN A 209 -1.16 -6.52 28.48
C GLN A 209 -1.87 -7.86 28.74
N ILE A 210 -3.19 -7.92 28.52
CA ILE A 210 -3.96 -9.17 28.57
C ILE A 210 -3.38 -10.19 27.58
N ALA A 211 -3.11 -9.77 26.34
CA ALA A 211 -2.55 -10.66 25.33
C ALA A 211 -1.15 -11.19 25.69
N CYS A 212 -0.27 -10.34 26.21
CA CYS A 212 1.04 -10.76 26.74
C CYS A 212 0.91 -11.86 27.80
N ASN A 213 0.03 -11.63 28.78
CA ASN A 213 -0.15 -12.55 29.91
C ASN A 213 -0.82 -13.86 29.46
N ILE A 214 -1.83 -13.81 28.60
CA ILE A 214 -2.45 -15.02 28.01
C ILE A 214 -1.40 -15.84 27.26
N ARG A 215 -0.56 -15.19 26.45
CA ARG A 215 0.47 -15.85 25.65
C ARG A 215 1.46 -16.63 26.54
N GLU A 216 1.91 -16.04 27.64
CA GLU A 216 2.79 -16.72 28.62
C GLU A 216 2.09 -17.92 29.29
N ILE A 217 0.82 -17.77 29.70
CA ILE A 217 0.02 -18.85 30.30
C ILE A 217 -0.12 -20.02 29.33
N LEU A 218 -0.56 -19.75 28.10
CA LEU A 218 -0.81 -20.79 27.11
C LEU A 218 0.48 -21.46 26.62
N CYS A 219 1.59 -20.73 26.58
CA CYS A 219 2.91 -21.30 26.29
C CYS A 219 3.36 -22.31 27.36
N ARG A 220 3.08 -22.03 28.65
CA ARG A 220 3.31 -23.01 29.74
C ARG A 220 2.44 -24.26 29.58
N VAL A 221 1.16 -24.06 29.26
CA VAL A 221 0.23 -25.17 28.95
C VAL A 221 0.78 -26.02 27.81
N ALA A 222 1.29 -25.39 26.73
CA ALA A 222 1.88 -26.09 25.60
C ALA A 222 3.11 -26.95 25.98
N GLN A 223 3.77 -26.68 27.11
CA GLN A 223 5.01 -27.33 27.54
C GLN A 223 4.87 -28.30 28.73
N ASP A 224 3.66 -28.55 29.21
CA ASP A 224 3.38 -29.38 30.42
C ASP A 224 3.99 -28.77 31.69
N VAL A 225 4.17 -27.44 31.69
CA VAL A 225 4.58 -26.71 32.88
C VAL A 225 3.34 -26.43 33.72
N GLU A 226 3.40 -26.80 35.00
CA GLU A 226 2.31 -26.57 35.95
C GLU A 226 1.98 -25.07 36.04
N LEU A 227 0.69 -24.76 35.97
CA LEU A 227 0.19 -23.41 36.10
C LEU A 227 0.21 -22.99 37.58
N PRO A 228 0.64 -21.76 37.91
CA PRO A 228 0.54 -21.26 39.28
C PRO A 228 -0.88 -21.36 39.85
N GLU A 229 -0.99 -21.69 41.14
CA GLU A 229 -2.29 -21.87 41.83
C GLU A 229 -3.23 -20.68 41.65
N TRP A 230 -2.70 -19.47 41.59
CA TRP A 230 -3.51 -18.26 41.44
C TRP A 230 -4.29 -18.23 40.12
N ILE A 231 -3.83 -18.89 39.06
CA ILE A 231 -4.56 -18.99 37.79
C ILE A 231 -5.89 -19.73 37.98
N ALA A 232 -5.91 -20.74 38.85
CA ALA A 232 -7.15 -21.44 39.21
C ALA A 232 -8.13 -20.55 40.01
N SER A 233 -7.66 -19.45 40.60
CA SER A 233 -8.49 -18.46 41.30
C SER A 233 -8.95 -17.29 40.42
N MET A 234 -8.50 -17.24 39.15
CA MET A 234 -8.85 -16.18 38.22
C MET A 234 -10.28 -16.38 37.72
N GLN A 235 -11.14 -15.38 37.95
CA GLN A 235 -12.53 -15.41 37.52
C GLN A 235 -12.71 -14.71 36.17
N TYR A 236 -12.05 -13.58 35.94
CA TYR A 236 -12.27 -12.73 34.78
C TYR A 236 -10.96 -12.45 34.00
N PRO A 237 -11.00 -12.49 32.66
CA PRO A 237 -9.84 -12.14 31.82
C PRO A 237 -9.24 -10.75 32.09
N GLN A 238 -10.02 -9.75 32.53
CA GLN A 238 -9.51 -8.40 32.83
C GLN A 238 -8.48 -8.40 33.97
N GLN A 239 -8.47 -9.42 34.83
CA GLN A 239 -7.45 -9.56 35.87
C GLN A 239 -6.03 -9.74 35.28
N LEU A 240 -5.93 -10.03 33.97
CA LEU A 240 -4.66 -10.09 33.23
C LEU A 240 -4.23 -8.75 32.63
N ALA A 241 -4.96 -7.65 32.85
CA ALA A 241 -4.58 -6.33 32.36
C ALA A 241 -3.44 -5.67 33.19
N ASP A 242 -3.11 -6.23 34.34
CA ASP A 242 -2.02 -5.75 35.18
C ASP A 242 -0.67 -6.30 34.72
N SER A 243 0.36 -5.44 34.69
CA SER A 243 1.73 -5.78 34.27
C SER A 243 2.49 -6.66 35.27
N THR A 244 2.10 -6.58 36.55
CA THR A 244 2.50 -7.49 37.62
C THR A 244 1.25 -8.17 38.16
N ILE A 245 1.18 -9.50 38.01
CA ILE A 245 0.07 -10.26 38.57
C ILE A 245 0.32 -10.38 40.07
N LEU A 246 -0.35 -9.53 40.85
CA LEU A 246 -0.31 -9.56 42.30
C LEU A 246 -1.30 -10.59 42.82
N HIS A 247 -0.80 -11.64 43.48
CA HIS A 247 -1.64 -12.59 44.22
C HIS A 247 -1.19 -12.62 45.69
N ASN A 248 -2.13 -12.38 46.62
CA ASN A 248 -1.86 -12.27 48.06
C ASN A 248 -0.72 -11.26 48.42
N GLY A 249 -0.58 -10.18 47.65
CA GLY A 249 0.44 -9.15 47.90
C GLY A 249 1.86 -9.50 47.44
N GLN A 250 2.05 -10.61 46.70
CA GLN A 250 3.32 -10.97 46.06
C GLN A 250 3.24 -10.81 44.53
N GLU A 251 4.33 -10.33 43.92
CA GLU A 251 4.48 -10.25 42.48
C GLU A 251 4.81 -11.62 41.89
N TYR A 252 4.01 -12.08 40.93
CA TYR A 252 4.29 -13.29 40.17
C TYR A 252 4.74 -12.92 38.75
N GLY A 253 5.96 -13.31 38.39
CA GLY A 253 6.45 -13.26 37.01
C GLY A 253 6.27 -14.59 36.30
N PHE A 254 6.02 -14.56 34.99
CA PHE A 254 6.11 -15.74 34.14
C PHE A 254 7.55 -15.91 33.66
N ALA A 255 8.34 -16.75 34.34
CA ALA A 255 9.55 -17.31 33.75
C ALA A 255 9.13 -18.53 32.93
N THR A 256 8.82 -18.34 31.65
CA THR A 256 8.51 -19.42 30.70
C THR A 256 9.76 -19.68 29.86
N VAL A 257 10.18 -20.94 29.75
CA VAL A 257 11.22 -21.33 28.79
C VAL A 257 10.57 -21.38 27.41
N TRP A 258 11.21 -20.83 26.38
CA TRP A 258 10.65 -20.79 25.03
C TRP A 258 11.32 -21.83 24.14
N GLN A 259 10.58 -22.35 23.16
CA GLN A 259 11.06 -23.40 22.26
C GLN A 259 12.14 -22.92 21.28
N THR A 260 12.25 -21.60 21.08
CA THR A 260 13.22 -20.94 20.21
C THR A 260 13.98 -19.88 21.00
N ASP A 261 15.17 -19.50 20.52
CA ASP A 261 16.02 -18.50 21.16
C ASP A 261 15.37 -17.10 21.20
N ASP A 262 14.61 -16.74 20.17
CA ASP A 262 13.83 -15.50 20.13
C ASP A 262 12.34 -15.76 20.36
N LYS A 263 11.87 -15.49 21.58
CA LYS A 263 10.48 -15.68 21.99
C LYS A 263 9.47 -14.77 21.26
N TYR A 264 9.91 -13.76 20.53
CA TYR A 264 9.05 -12.83 19.78
C TYR A 264 9.23 -12.98 18.25
N SER A 265 9.72 -14.13 17.80
CA SER A 265 9.77 -14.47 16.37
C SER A 265 8.46 -15.13 15.92
N GLN A 266 8.15 -15.00 14.61
CA GLN A 266 6.98 -15.66 14.01
C GLN A 266 7.07 -17.19 14.09
N GLU A 267 8.29 -17.74 14.03
CA GLU A 267 8.55 -19.17 14.24
C GLU A 267 8.23 -19.56 15.68
N SER A 268 8.69 -18.80 16.68
CA SER A 268 8.33 -19.04 18.08
C SER A 268 6.82 -19.06 18.28
N GLU A 269 6.12 -18.09 17.67
CA GLU A 269 4.68 -17.96 17.75
C GLU A 269 3.97 -19.19 17.18
N PHE A 270 4.40 -19.63 16.00
CA PHE A 270 3.92 -20.85 15.37
C PHE A 270 4.19 -22.10 16.23
N CYS A 271 5.37 -22.23 16.83
CA CYS A 271 5.77 -23.42 17.59
C CYS A 271 4.93 -23.60 18.87
N TRP A 272 4.73 -22.55 19.67
CA TRP A 272 3.95 -22.70 20.91
C TRP A 272 2.46 -22.93 20.63
N LEU A 273 1.92 -22.31 19.57
CA LEU A 273 0.55 -22.55 19.10
C LEU A 273 0.38 -24.01 18.65
N THR A 274 1.36 -24.54 17.92
CA THR A 274 1.37 -25.95 17.49
C THR A 274 1.39 -26.88 18.69
N GLY A 275 2.28 -26.64 19.68
CA GLY A 275 2.35 -27.43 20.91
C GLY A 275 1.05 -27.39 21.72
N LEU A 276 0.42 -26.22 21.82
CA LEU A 276 -0.88 -26.06 22.48
C LEU A 276 -1.97 -26.86 21.78
N LEU A 277 -2.07 -26.73 20.45
CA LEU A 277 -3.12 -27.38 19.66
C LEU A 277 -2.95 -28.91 19.63
N GLU A 278 -1.72 -29.42 19.66
CA GLU A 278 -1.46 -30.87 19.77
C GLU A 278 -2.02 -31.44 21.08
N LYS A 279 -1.88 -30.71 22.19
CA LYS A 279 -2.50 -31.11 23.46
C LYS A 279 -4.01 -31.08 23.43
N TRP A 280 -4.54 -30.08 22.75
CA TRP A 280 -5.99 -29.88 22.61
C TRP A 280 -6.58 -30.63 21.41
N ARG A 281 -5.85 -31.60 20.85
CA ARG A 281 -6.28 -32.40 19.69
C ARG A 281 -7.66 -33.02 19.88
N TYR A 282 -7.98 -33.43 21.10
CA TYR A 282 -9.27 -34.06 21.43
C TYR A 282 -10.18 -33.17 22.27
N ASN A 283 -9.63 -32.37 23.17
CA ASN A 283 -10.41 -31.47 24.02
C ASN A 283 -9.53 -30.35 24.59
N ALA A 284 -10.06 -29.13 24.63
CA ALA A 284 -9.44 -27.99 25.29
C ALA A 284 -10.19 -27.67 26.59
N PRO A 285 -9.50 -27.41 27.72
CA PRO A 285 -10.16 -26.90 28.91
C PRO A 285 -10.83 -25.56 28.63
N GLU A 286 -12.10 -25.43 29.01
CA GLU A 286 -12.95 -24.32 28.57
C GLU A 286 -12.42 -22.92 28.90
N GLY A 287 -11.96 -22.71 30.13
CA GLY A 287 -11.35 -21.43 30.53
C GLY A 287 -10.11 -21.10 29.70
N LEU A 288 -9.26 -22.09 29.43
CA LEU A 288 -8.03 -21.90 28.65
C LEU A 288 -8.32 -21.70 27.15
N GLU A 289 -9.29 -22.42 26.58
CA GLU A 289 -9.73 -22.23 25.20
C GLU A 289 -10.29 -20.82 25.01
N ARG A 290 -11.02 -20.29 26.00
CA ARG A 290 -11.49 -18.90 26.00
C ARG A 290 -10.33 -17.90 26.02
N LEU A 291 -9.29 -18.14 26.81
CA LEU A 291 -8.10 -17.28 26.80
C LEU A 291 -7.46 -17.28 25.40
N LEU A 292 -7.32 -18.44 24.75
CA LEU A 292 -6.84 -18.50 23.36
C LEU A 292 -7.75 -17.68 22.44
N TRP A 293 -9.06 -17.77 22.61
CA TRP A 293 -10.01 -17.00 21.80
C TRP A 293 -9.81 -15.49 21.96
N ILE A 294 -9.69 -15.01 23.19
CA ILE A 294 -9.45 -13.59 23.51
C ILE A 294 -8.12 -13.14 22.92
N TYR A 295 -7.05 -13.94 23.06
CA TYR A 295 -5.75 -13.65 22.45
C TYR A 295 -5.85 -13.44 20.94
N LEU A 296 -6.49 -14.38 20.23
CA LEU A 296 -6.67 -14.29 18.78
C LEU A 296 -7.51 -13.08 18.37
N LEU A 297 -8.57 -12.77 19.13
CA LEU A 297 -9.41 -11.59 18.86
C LEU A 297 -8.66 -10.28 19.06
N ILE A 298 -7.80 -10.17 20.08
CA ILE A 298 -6.94 -9.00 20.30
C ILE A 298 -5.88 -8.89 19.20
N GLN A 299 -5.20 -10.00 18.87
CA GLN A 299 -4.22 -10.05 17.77
C GLN A 299 -4.85 -9.60 16.46
N ASN A 300 -6.05 -10.09 16.14
CA ASN A 300 -6.72 -9.76 14.89
C ASN A 300 -7.27 -8.33 14.88
N GLN A 301 -7.67 -7.76 16.04
CA GLN A 301 -7.95 -6.33 16.14
C GLN A 301 -6.69 -5.50 15.85
N TYR A 302 -5.55 -5.86 16.44
CA TYR A 302 -4.27 -5.20 16.18
C TYR A 302 -3.89 -5.28 14.70
N LEU A 303 -4.03 -6.46 14.07
CA LEU A 303 -3.78 -6.66 12.64
C LEU A 303 -4.67 -5.76 11.78
N THR A 304 -5.96 -5.63 12.10
CA THR A 304 -6.87 -4.76 11.35
C THR A 304 -6.57 -3.26 11.48
N LEU A 305 -5.71 -2.84 12.39
CA LEU A 305 -5.15 -1.49 12.43
C LEU A 305 -3.96 -1.31 11.49
N LEU A 306 -3.38 -2.40 10.97
CA LEU A 306 -2.15 -2.41 10.16
C LEU A 306 -2.35 -2.86 8.72
N VAL A 307 -3.41 -3.63 8.45
CA VAL A 307 -3.72 -4.20 7.13
C VAL A 307 -5.07 -3.68 6.65
N GLN A 308 -5.11 -3.18 5.42
CA GLN A 308 -6.32 -2.64 4.81
C GLN A 308 -7.29 -3.74 4.40
N ARG A 309 -8.50 -3.68 4.95
CA ARG A 309 -9.58 -4.62 4.64
C ARG A 309 -10.23 -4.29 3.29
N ASP A 310 -10.83 -5.29 2.64
CA ASP A 310 -11.49 -5.17 1.32
C ASP A 310 -12.80 -4.38 1.40
N ASP A 311 -13.35 -4.20 2.59
CA ASP A 311 -14.50 -3.34 2.81
C ASP A 311 -14.13 -1.90 3.21
N PHE A 312 -12.83 -1.61 3.40
CA PHE A 312 -12.30 -0.26 3.63
C PHE A 312 -11.55 0.15 2.37
N PHE A 313 -12.25 0.73 1.39
CA PHE A 313 -11.68 1.05 0.09
C PHE A 313 -11.55 2.57 -0.13
N GLY A 314 -10.61 2.95 -0.99
CA GLY A 314 -10.28 4.35 -1.29
C GLY A 314 -8.94 4.81 -0.71
N PHE A 315 -8.34 5.82 -1.33
CA PHE A 315 -7.03 6.35 -0.92
C PHE A 315 -7.07 6.95 0.49
N ASP A 316 -8.14 7.66 0.86
CA ASP A 316 -8.28 8.22 2.21
C ASP A 316 -8.31 7.11 3.28
N GLN A 317 -8.89 5.94 2.97
CA GLN A 317 -8.84 4.78 3.86
C GLN A 317 -7.42 4.22 3.98
N PHE A 318 -6.72 4.04 2.85
CA PHE A 318 -5.30 3.66 2.83
C PHE A 318 -4.45 4.61 3.70
N GLN A 319 -4.66 5.92 3.56
CA GLN A 319 -3.90 6.92 4.29
C GLN A 319 -4.07 6.79 5.81
N ASN A 320 -5.24 6.37 6.30
CA ASN A 320 -5.45 6.13 7.73
C ASN A 320 -4.47 5.09 8.31
N TYR A 321 -4.16 4.03 7.55
CA TYR A 321 -3.23 2.99 7.99
C TYR A 321 -1.80 3.50 8.13
N THR A 322 -1.39 4.43 7.25
CA THR A 322 -0.07 5.08 7.32
C THR A 322 0.10 5.97 8.54
N MET A 323 -1.01 6.40 9.17
CA MET A 323 -1.04 7.31 10.33
C MET A 323 -1.15 6.58 11.67
N THR A 324 -1.18 5.25 11.67
CA THR A 324 -1.32 4.45 12.90
C THR A 324 -0.10 4.53 13.80
N GLU A 325 1.08 4.81 13.23
CA GLU A 325 2.39 4.82 13.90
C GLU A 325 2.83 3.46 14.49
N LEU A 326 1.96 2.45 14.47
CA LEU A 326 2.17 1.12 15.04
C LEU A 326 3.29 0.31 14.36
N ARG A 327 3.80 0.78 13.21
CA ARG A 327 4.96 0.19 12.53
C ARG A 327 6.29 0.86 12.90
N GLU A 328 6.29 2.05 13.51
CA GLU A 328 7.51 2.88 13.63
C GLU A 328 8.66 2.16 14.33
N GLU A 329 8.41 1.46 15.44
CA GLU A 329 9.47 0.76 16.17
C GLU A 329 10.06 -0.39 15.34
N THR A 330 9.19 -1.29 14.86
CA THR A 330 9.59 -2.47 14.08
C THR A 330 10.34 -2.05 12.80
N GLU A 331 9.89 -0.97 12.16
CA GLU A 331 10.46 -0.43 10.94
C GLU A 331 11.73 0.42 11.15
N LYS A 332 12.28 0.57 12.35
CA LYS A 332 13.63 1.16 12.49
C LYS A 332 14.71 0.33 11.81
N SER A 333 14.50 -0.98 11.73
CA SER A 333 15.37 -1.91 11.00
C SER A 333 14.86 -2.12 9.57
N TYR A 334 15.79 -2.30 8.63
CA TYR A 334 15.49 -2.60 7.23
C TYR A 334 15.71 -4.08 6.87
N LEU A 335 16.35 -4.86 7.74
CA LEU A 335 16.69 -6.25 7.48
C LEU A 335 15.45 -7.12 7.19
N SER A 336 14.40 -6.99 8.00
CA SER A 336 13.18 -7.80 7.84
C SER A 336 12.45 -7.48 6.53
N ARG A 337 12.46 -6.22 6.10
CA ARG A 337 11.87 -5.78 4.82
C ARG A 337 12.53 -6.46 3.62
N PHE A 338 13.87 -6.57 3.61
CA PHE A 338 14.60 -7.28 2.56
C PHE A 338 14.42 -8.80 2.64
N LYS A 339 14.31 -9.37 3.85
CA LYS A 339 13.96 -10.79 4.03
C LYS A 339 12.55 -11.10 3.51
N HIS A 340 11.59 -10.20 3.74
CA HIS A 340 10.23 -10.34 3.22
C HIS A 340 10.24 -10.36 1.69
N ALA A 341 10.93 -9.40 1.05
CA ALA A 341 11.09 -9.37 -0.41
C ALA A 341 11.85 -10.58 -0.98
N HIS A 342 12.78 -11.17 -0.21
CA HIS A 342 13.50 -12.39 -0.61
C HIS A 342 12.57 -13.62 -0.70
N GLY A 343 11.59 -13.71 0.19
CA GLY A 343 10.69 -14.86 0.34
C GLY A 343 11.32 -16.05 1.09
N ALA A 344 10.64 -17.19 1.06
CA ALA A 344 11.05 -18.42 1.76
C ALA A 344 11.92 -19.32 0.86
N GLY A 345 13.21 -19.02 0.74
CA GLY A 345 14.15 -19.77 -0.10
C GLY A 345 15.62 -19.50 0.23
N VAL A 346 16.53 -20.26 -0.37
CA VAL A 346 17.98 -19.98 -0.34
C VAL A 346 18.36 -18.90 -1.35
N TYR A 347 17.60 -18.85 -2.45
CA TYR A 347 17.70 -17.86 -3.50
C TYR A 347 16.48 -16.95 -3.41
N SER A 348 16.73 -15.65 -3.56
CA SER A 348 15.68 -14.65 -3.61
C SER A 348 14.73 -14.95 -4.75
N GLN A 349 13.43 -14.87 -4.50
CA GLN A 349 12.42 -14.95 -5.55
C GLN A 349 12.39 -13.67 -6.39
N VAL A 350 12.82 -12.55 -5.82
CA VAL A 350 12.95 -11.25 -6.48
C VAL A 350 14.40 -11.04 -6.88
N ARG A 351 14.65 -10.74 -8.15
CA ARG A 351 15.99 -10.38 -8.64
C ARG A 351 16.25 -8.88 -8.56
N TYR A 352 15.32 -8.05 -9.01
CA TYR A 352 15.46 -6.60 -8.99
C TYR A 352 14.43 -6.03 -8.01
N LEU A 353 14.91 -5.28 -7.01
CA LEU A 353 14.10 -4.63 -5.99
C LEU A 353 14.27 -3.12 -6.04
N GLU A 354 13.21 -2.41 -6.38
CA GLU A 354 13.17 -0.95 -6.37
C GLU A 354 12.45 -0.42 -5.12
N GLY A 355 13.24 -0.03 -4.13
CA GLY A 355 12.76 0.46 -2.83
C GLY A 355 12.57 1.97 -2.78
N ARG A 356 11.36 2.42 -2.43
CA ARG A 356 11.00 3.84 -2.26
C ARG A 356 11.22 4.31 -0.83
N PHE A 357 11.79 5.51 -0.69
CA PHE A 357 11.95 6.18 0.61
C PHE A 357 11.62 7.67 0.52
N ALA A 358 11.06 8.24 1.59
CA ALA A 358 10.73 9.66 1.63
C ALA A 358 11.95 10.54 1.98
N PRO A 359 12.37 11.48 1.10
CA PRO A 359 13.44 12.44 1.37
C PRO A 359 13.23 13.23 2.67
N LYS A 360 14.31 13.51 3.41
CA LYS A 360 14.25 14.30 4.65
C LYS A 360 14.77 15.73 4.42
N SER A 361 14.11 16.69 5.06
CA SER A 361 14.48 18.12 5.01
C SER A 361 15.62 18.48 5.97
N ASP A 362 16.12 17.52 6.75
CA ASP A 362 17.27 17.68 7.64
C ASP A 362 18.42 16.78 7.14
N PRO A 363 19.64 17.32 6.93
CA PRO A 363 20.76 16.55 6.38
C PRO A 363 21.17 15.35 7.24
N ARG A 364 21.14 15.49 8.57
CA ARG A 364 21.52 14.39 9.49
C ARG A 364 20.49 13.28 9.46
N LYS A 365 19.19 13.63 9.41
CA LYS A 365 18.10 12.65 9.25
C LYS A 365 18.17 11.94 7.90
N MET A 366 18.48 12.66 6.82
CA MET A 366 18.66 12.06 5.48
C MET A 366 19.83 11.06 5.48
N GLN A 367 20.98 11.46 6.02
CA GLN A 367 22.16 10.60 6.12
C GLN A 367 21.88 9.36 6.97
N LYS A 368 21.22 9.52 8.12
CA LYS A 368 20.82 8.40 8.98
C LYS A 368 19.88 7.43 8.26
N LEU A 369 18.91 7.94 7.51
CA LEU A 369 17.97 7.12 6.75
C LEU A 369 18.68 6.26 5.72
N LEU A 370 19.48 6.87 4.82
CA LEU A 370 20.20 6.12 3.80
C LEU A 370 21.19 5.13 4.40
N PHE A 371 21.87 5.51 5.49
CA PHE A 371 22.76 4.63 6.22
C PHE A 371 22.01 3.40 6.75
N SER A 372 20.85 3.59 7.39
CA SER A 372 20.02 2.49 7.89
C SER A 372 19.55 1.55 6.78
N VAL A 373 19.11 2.09 5.64
CA VAL A 373 18.67 1.30 4.48
C VAL A 373 19.81 0.43 3.95
N LEU A 374 20.94 1.05 3.60
CA LEU A 374 22.07 0.35 2.99
C LEU A 374 22.74 -0.63 3.97
N ARG A 375 22.77 -0.29 5.26
CA ARG A 375 23.24 -1.21 6.30
C ARG A 375 22.31 -2.42 6.43
N GLY A 376 21.00 -2.22 6.45
CA GLY A 376 20.04 -3.34 6.51
C GLY A 376 20.14 -4.24 5.27
N TYR A 377 20.39 -3.65 4.10
CA TYR A 377 20.64 -4.40 2.87
C TYR A 377 21.94 -5.22 2.95
N TRP A 378 23.01 -4.65 3.48
CA TRP A 378 24.25 -5.38 3.74
C TRP A 378 24.06 -6.55 4.72
N GLU A 379 23.34 -6.34 5.83
CA GLU A 379 23.01 -7.38 6.81
C GLU A 379 22.22 -8.52 6.15
N TYR A 380 21.30 -8.18 5.24
CA TYR A 380 20.56 -9.14 4.43
C TYR A 380 21.48 -9.97 3.52
N LEU A 381 22.41 -9.33 2.80
CA LEU A 381 23.39 -10.03 1.95
C LEU A 381 24.28 -10.98 2.78
N SER A 382 24.74 -10.50 3.94
CA SER A 382 25.62 -11.25 4.84
C SER A 382 24.96 -12.49 5.45
N ALA A 383 23.63 -12.50 5.57
CA ALA A 383 22.89 -13.68 6.03
C ALA A 383 22.85 -14.82 5.00
N HIS A 384 23.09 -14.51 3.71
CA HIS A 384 22.96 -15.49 2.62
C HIS A 384 24.28 -15.75 1.90
N MET A 385 25.31 -14.93 2.12
CA MET A 385 26.58 -14.99 1.40
C MET A 385 27.75 -15.08 2.38
N SER A 386 28.79 -15.82 2.01
CA SER A 386 30.04 -15.84 2.77
C SER A 386 30.79 -14.53 2.52
N LEU A 387 30.60 -13.58 3.43
CA LEU A 387 31.17 -12.24 3.33
C LEU A 387 32.15 -12.00 4.48
N GLU A 388 33.33 -11.47 4.15
CA GLU A 388 34.22 -10.89 5.16
C GLU A 388 33.86 -9.41 5.33
N TRP A 389 33.60 -9.01 6.56
CA TRP A 389 33.41 -7.60 6.87
C TRP A 389 34.73 -6.85 6.69
N MET A 390 34.81 -5.92 5.73
CA MET A 390 35.91 -4.94 5.73
C MET A 390 35.83 -4.06 6.98
N HIS A 391 34.61 -3.77 7.43
CA HIS A 391 34.33 -3.03 8.67
C HIS A 391 33.23 -3.72 9.49
N GLU A 392 33.60 -4.50 10.52
CA GLU A 392 32.64 -5.29 11.35
C GLU A 392 31.51 -4.47 12.00
N LYS A 393 31.75 -3.18 12.26
CA LYS A 393 30.77 -2.27 12.88
C LYS A 393 30.79 -0.94 12.11
N PRO A 394 30.14 -0.86 10.94
CA PRO A 394 30.14 0.38 10.18
C PRO A 394 29.38 1.44 10.96
N LEU A 395 29.99 2.61 11.15
CA LEU A 395 29.40 3.76 11.83
C LEU A 395 29.15 4.92 10.87
N THR A 396 29.62 4.80 9.62
CA THR A 396 29.56 5.84 8.60
C THR A 396 29.06 5.29 7.27
N MET A 397 28.54 6.19 6.43
CA MET A 397 28.10 5.84 5.07
C MET A 397 29.21 5.22 4.22
N SER A 398 30.42 5.80 4.24
CA SER A 398 31.55 5.27 3.46
C SER A 398 31.85 3.82 3.81
N GLN A 399 31.91 3.49 5.11
CA GLN A 399 32.22 2.12 5.55
C GLN A 399 31.18 1.10 5.09
N VAL A 400 29.89 1.48 5.07
CA VAL A 400 28.83 0.61 4.51
C VAL A 400 29.02 0.42 3.01
N LEU A 401 29.36 1.49 2.28
CA LEU A 401 29.63 1.42 0.84
C LEU A 401 30.92 0.65 0.50
N ASP A 402 31.93 0.71 1.36
CA ASP A 402 33.18 -0.05 1.22
C ASP A 402 32.91 -1.55 1.36
N ASN A 403 32.08 -1.94 2.34
CA ASN A 403 31.56 -3.29 2.46
C ASN A 403 30.78 -3.68 1.19
N LEU A 404 29.76 -2.90 0.79
CA LEU A 404 28.89 -3.21 -0.36
C LEU A 404 29.62 -3.38 -1.68
N LYS A 405 30.78 -2.73 -1.87
CA LYS A 405 31.63 -2.91 -3.07
C LYS A 405 32.23 -4.30 -3.20
N LEU A 406 32.38 -5.04 -2.10
CA LEU A 406 32.98 -6.36 -2.12
C LEU A 406 31.98 -7.46 -2.53
N VAL A 407 30.74 -7.09 -2.84
CA VAL A 407 29.64 -8.05 -2.95
C VAL A 407 28.86 -7.85 -4.23
N GLU A 408 28.79 -8.93 -4.99
CA GLU A 408 27.88 -9.06 -6.12
C GLU A 408 26.83 -10.12 -5.75
N PRO A 409 25.52 -9.77 -5.72
CA PRO A 409 24.47 -10.71 -5.33
C PRO A 409 24.38 -11.99 -6.17
N HIS A 410 24.92 -11.98 -7.41
CA HIS A 410 24.94 -13.09 -8.39
C HIS A 410 23.63 -13.92 -8.46
N GLY A 411 22.47 -13.27 -8.34
CA GLY A 411 21.15 -13.94 -8.36
C GLY A 411 20.80 -14.76 -7.11
N LYS A 412 21.60 -14.71 -6.04
CA LYS A 412 21.26 -15.31 -4.73
C LYS A 412 20.40 -14.37 -3.89
N CYS A 413 20.68 -13.08 -3.94
CA CYS A 413 19.93 -12.03 -3.24
C CYS A 413 19.33 -11.05 -4.25
N ALA A 414 18.27 -10.36 -3.84
CA ALA A 414 17.69 -9.27 -4.63
C ALA A 414 18.70 -8.13 -4.79
N GLU A 415 18.81 -7.57 -5.98
CA GLU A 415 19.60 -6.39 -6.31
C GLU A 415 18.78 -5.13 -6.01
N LEU A 416 19.30 -4.26 -5.13
CA LEU A 416 18.59 -3.07 -4.67
C LEU A 416 18.88 -1.84 -5.53
N ALA A 417 17.81 -1.15 -5.95
CA ALA A 417 17.83 0.24 -6.38
C ALA A 417 16.90 1.07 -5.48
N LEU A 418 17.24 2.34 -5.26
CA LEU A 418 16.50 3.25 -4.40
C LEU A 418 15.92 4.40 -5.22
N VAL A 419 14.68 4.75 -4.88
CA VAL A 419 13.91 5.82 -5.51
C VAL A 419 13.46 6.81 -4.42
N PRO A 420 14.01 8.03 -4.35
CA PRO A 420 13.53 9.07 -3.45
C PRO A 420 12.13 9.51 -3.89
N HIS A 421 11.20 9.42 -2.95
CA HIS A 421 9.77 9.54 -3.15
C HIS A 421 9.23 10.80 -2.46
N PHE A 422 9.06 11.88 -3.23
CA PHE A 422 8.67 13.20 -2.74
C PHE A 422 7.16 13.27 -2.39
N ILE A 423 6.82 13.78 -1.20
CA ILE A 423 5.47 13.69 -0.65
C ILE A 423 4.59 14.88 -1.05
N LYS A 424 3.44 14.58 -1.69
CA LYS A 424 2.36 15.52 -2.05
C LYS A 424 1.64 16.03 -0.79
N ARG A 425 1.38 17.33 -0.72
CA ARG A 425 0.70 17.97 0.43
C ARG A 425 -0.16 19.14 -0.03
N LYS A 426 -1.31 19.34 0.63
CA LYS A 426 -2.20 20.48 0.41
C LYS A 426 -1.46 21.81 0.65
N PRO A 427 -1.83 22.89 -0.05
CA PRO A 427 -1.26 24.21 0.21
C PRO A 427 -1.71 24.72 1.58
N LYS A 428 -0.91 25.57 2.22
CA LYS A 428 -1.30 26.18 3.51
C LYS A 428 -2.00 27.53 3.32
N ASN A 429 -2.82 27.90 4.28
CA ASN A 429 -3.47 29.21 4.29
C ASN A 429 -2.43 30.34 4.37
N GLY A 430 -2.65 31.41 3.61
CA GLY A 430 -1.79 32.60 3.63
C GLY A 430 -0.51 32.50 2.79
N GLU A 431 -0.35 31.44 1.98
CA GLU A 431 0.78 31.35 1.06
C GLU A 431 0.69 32.41 -0.07
N VAL A 432 1.86 32.95 -0.44
CA VAL A 432 2.00 33.96 -1.50
C VAL A 432 1.54 33.42 -2.86
N TYR A 433 1.66 32.12 -3.09
CA TYR A 433 1.08 31.33 -4.17
C TYR A 433 0.83 29.91 -3.69
N PRO A 434 -0.14 29.17 -4.25
CA PRO A 434 -0.42 27.80 -3.84
C PRO A 434 0.85 26.94 -3.83
N TYR A 435 1.09 26.20 -2.75
CA TYR A 435 2.21 25.26 -2.58
C TYR A 435 3.57 25.91 -2.37
N ALA A 436 3.65 27.21 -2.09
CA ALA A 436 4.94 27.89 -1.88
C ALA A 436 5.80 27.23 -0.78
N LEU A 437 5.20 26.82 0.35
CA LEU A 437 5.94 26.15 1.43
C LEU A 437 6.29 24.71 1.07
N LEU A 438 5.39 23.98 0.41
CA LEU A 438 5.69 22.65 -0.09
C LEU A 438 6.89 22.71 -1.04
N PHE A 439 6.86 23.61 -2.01
CA PHE A 439 7.93 23.75 -2.99
C PHE A 439 9.26 24.18 -2.33
N LYS A 440 9.22 25.04 -1.33
CA LYS A 440 10.42 25.37 -0.52
C LYS A 440 11.02 24.12 0.15
N ASP A 441 10.18 23.25 0.72
CA ASP A 441 10.63 22.00 1.33
C ASP A 441 11.23 21.06 0.27
N LEU A 442 10.59 20.93 -0.90
CA LEU A 442 11.08 20.13 -2.02
C LEU A 442 12.46 20.61 -2.51
N LYS A 443 12.65 21.93 -2.67
CA LYS A 443 13.96 22.52 -3.03
C LYS A 443 15.03 22.18 -2.01
N ASN A 444 14.70 22.23 -0.72
CA ASN A 444 15.63 21.90 0.36
C ASN A 444 15.99 20.41 0.37
N GLN A 445 15.00 19.53 0.22
CA GLN A 445 15.23 18.07 0.12
C GLN A 445 16.10 17.72 -1.09
N ALA A 446 15.84 18.33 -2.25
CA ALA A 446 16.66 18.16 -3.44
C ALA A 446 18.09 18.66 -3.23
N ALA A 447 18.27 19.82 -2.61
CA ALA A 447 19.60 20.35 -2.31
C ALA A 447 20.41 19.39 -1.43
N ILE A 448 19.80 18.87 -0.35
CA ILE A 448 20.42 17.88 0.53
C ILE A 448 20.81 16.62 -0.26
N LEU A 449 19.90 16.09 -1.08
CA LEU A 449 20.16 14.89 -1.89
C LEU A 449 21.32 15.12 -2.86
N MET A 450 21.32 16.23 -3.59
CA MET A 450 22.36 16.57 -4.57
C MET A 450 23.72 16.79 -3.89
N ASP A 451 23.76 17.44 -2.72
CA ASP A 451 24.99 17.62 -1.94
C ASP A 451 25.55 16.28 -1.44
N MET A 452 24.67 15.34 -1.06
CA MET A 452 25.07 13.98 -0.70
C MET A 452 25.63 13.20 -1.89
N LEU A 453 24.96 13.24 -3.05
CA LEU A 453 25.47 12.60 -4.27
C LEU A 453 26.81 13.19 -4.72
N LYS A 454 27.01 14.50 -4.53
CA LYS A 454 28.28 15.16 -4.87
C LYS A 454 29.41 14.81 -3.89
N SER A 455 29.12 14.72 -2.60
CA SER A 455 30.11 14.40 -1.56
C SER A 455 30.46 12.91 -1.51
N GLU A 456 29.52 12.04 -1.87
CA GLU A 456 29.70 10.60 -1.96
C GLU A 456 29.14 10.06 -3.30
N PRO A 457 29.90 10.19 -4.41
CA PRO A 457 29.44 9.82 -5.75
C PRO A 457 28.99 8.36 -5.91
N ARG A 458 29.49 7.45 -5.05
CA ARG A 458 29.09 6.03 -5.06
C ARG A 458 27.60 5.82 -4.80
N LEU A 459 26.93 6.78 -4.15
CA LEU A 459 25.49 6.72 -3.93
C LEU A 459 24.67 6.74 -5.24
N THR A 460 25.24 7.22 -6.35
CA THR A 460 24.58 7.18 -7.66
C THR A 460 24.40 5.76 -8.21
N GLY A 461 25.15 4.78 -7.70
CA GLY A 461 24.91 3.36 -7.98
C GLY A 461 23.68 2.79 -7.27
N TRP A 462 23.17 3.48 -6.24
CA TRP A 462 22.03 3.03 -5.43
C TRP A 462 20.80 3.91 -5.64
N ILE A 463 20.95 5.23 -5.73
CA ILE A 463 19.85 6.17 -5.96
C ILE A 463 19.67 6.35 -7.46
N ARG A 464 18.66 5.68 -8.01
CA ARG A 464 18.53 5.45 -9.46
C ARG A 464 17.34 6.13 -10.10
N GLY A 465 16.24 6.28 -9.36
CA GLY A 465 15.02 6.93 -9.80
C GLY A 465 14.69 8.19 -9.00
N VAL A 466 13.65 8.91 -9.41
CA VAL A 466 12.92 9.92 -8.62
C VAL A 466 11.43 9.66 -8.75
N ASP A 467 10.68 9.84 -7.67
CA ASP A 467 9.22 9.70 -7.65
C ASP A 467 8.55 10.80 -6.83
N ALA A 468 7.24 10.99 -7.00
CA ALA A 468 6.40 11.74 -6.08
C ALA A 468 5.01 11.08 -5.90
N ALA A 469 4.60 10.86 -4.65
CA ALA A 469 3.26 10.34 -4.31
C ALA A 469 2.74 10.83 -2.95
N ALA A 470 1.98 9.99 -2.23
CA ALA A 470 0.87 10.34 -1.36
C ALA A 470 -0.36 10.82 -2.16
N ASN A 471 -1.40 11.26 -1.45
CA ASN A 471 -2.71 11.60 -2.01
C ASN A 471 -2.59 12.52 -3.24
N GLU A 472 -3.07 12.04 -4.38
CA GLU A 472 -2.94 12.74 -5.66
C GLU A 472 -3.74 14.04 -5.71
N MET A 473 -4.87 14.10 -5.01
CA MET A 473 -5.69 15.32 -4.93
C MET A 473 -5.03 16.42 -4.11
N HIS A 474 -3.94 16.13 -3.38
CA HIS A 474 -3.23 17.13 -2.59
C HIS A 474 -2.32 18.03 -3.41
N ALA A 475 -1.69 17.55 -4.49
CA ALA A 475 -0.77 18.34 -5.29
C ALA A 475 -0.66 17.79 -6.73
N PRO A 476 -0.78 18.65 -7.75
CA PRO A 476 -0.84 18.20 -9.14
C PRO A 476 0.56 18.01 -9.77
N PRO A 477 0.69 17.25 -10.87
CA PRO A 477 1.98 16.94 -11.50
C PRO A 477 2.82 18.15 -11.91
N GLU A 478 2.18 19.21 -12.42
CA GLU A 478 2.89 20.43 -12.85
C GLU A 478 3.78 21.06 -11.78
N LEU A 479 3.42 20.92 -10.50
CA LEU A 479 4.15 21.48 -9.36
C LEU A 479 5.55 20.85 -9.25
N PHE A 480 5.66 19.57 -9.60
CA PHE A 480 6.88 18.79 -9.50
C PHE A 480 7.75 18.90 -10.76
N GLY A 481 7.22 19.44 -11.87
CA GLY A 481 7.95 19.63 -13.13
C GLY A 481 9.31 20.32 -12.97
N PRO A 482 9.39 21.52 -12.34
CA PRO A 482 10.67 22.19 -12.12
C PRO A 482 11.64 21.37 -11.24
N LEU A 483 11.13 20.70 -10.20
CA LEU A 483 11.94 19.84 -9.32
C LEU A 483 12.56 18.68 -10.10
N PHE A 484 11.76 17.96 -10.88
CA PHE A 484 12.21 16.81 -11.66
C PHE A 484 13.23 17.22 -12.72
N ARG A 485 13.04 18.35 -13.41
CA ARG A 485 14.00 18.88 -14.39
C ARG A 485 15.34 19.24 -13.77
N VAL A 486 15.35 19.73 -12.53
CA VAL A 486 16.58 19.98 -11.77
C VAL A 486 17.26 18.68 -11.37
N LEU A 487 16.51 17.71 -10.85
CA LEU A 487 17.04 16.41 -10.44
C LEU A 487 17.59 15.59 -11.63
N ALA A 488 16.99 15.72 -12.82
CA ALA A 488 17.49 15.09 -14.06
C ALA A 488 18.89 15.54 -14.47
N LYS A 489 19.38 16.65 -13.89
CA LYS A 489 20.75 17.15 -14.10
C LYS A 489 21.70 16.79 -12.96
N SER A 490 21.20 16.14 -11.91
CA SER A 490 21.99 15.77 -10.74
C SER A 490 22.70 14.42 -10.86
N GLY A 491 22.48 13.70 -11.97
CA GLY A 491 23.04 12.36 -12.21
C GLY A 491 22.06 11.21 -11.96
N ILE A 492 20.83 11.50 -11.52
CA ILE A 492 19.76 10.50 -11.41
C ILE A 492 19.21 10.22 -12.82
N ALA A 493 19.18 8.94 -13.20
CA ALA A 493 18.91 8.52 -14.57
C ALA A 493 17.42 8.38 -14.88
N HIS A 494 16.62 7.92 -13.92
CA HIS A 494 15.26 7.47 -14.15
C HIS A 494 14.22 8.29 -13.37
N PHE A 495 13.00 8.33 -13.89
CA PHE A 495 11.87 9.03 -13.30
C PHE A 495 10.63 8.15 -13.31
N THR A 496 9.89 8.22 -12.22
CA THR A 496 8.52 7.75 -12.11
C THR A 496 7.67 8.80 -11.38
N TYR A 497 6.36 8.68 -11.46
CA TYR A 497 5.43 9.58 -10.78
C TYR A 497 4.11 8.86 -10.56
N HIS A 498 3.60 8.82 -9.33
CA HIS A 498 2.27 8.28 -9.08
C HIS A 498 1.19 9.19 -9.63
N VAL A 499 0.37 8.67 -10.54
CA VAL A 499 -0.69 9.45 -11.15
C VAL A 499 -1.84 8.60 -11.68
N GLY A 500 -3.06 9.12 -11.54
CA GLY A 500 -4.26 8.49 -12.02
C GLY A 500 -4.72 7.31 -11.17
N GLU A 501 -4.29 7.22 -9.91
CA GLU A 501 -4.78 6.24 -8.92
C GLU A 501 -6.04 6.75 -8.21
N ASP A 502 -6.00 7.99 -7.70
CA ASP A 502 -7.07 8.65 -6.96
C ASP A 502 -7.40 10.03 -7.55
N PHE A 503 -8.69 10.31 -7.76
CA PHE A 503 -9.15 11.48 -8.50
C PHE A 503 -10.63 11.78 -8.26
N PRO A 504 -11.06 13.06 -8.36
CA PRO A 504 -12.45 13.44 -8.12
C PRO A 504 -13.41 13.00 -9.23
N HIS A 505 -12.91 12.79 -10.45
CA HIS A 505 -13.67 12.28 -11.59
C HIS A 505 -12.72 11.57 -12.56
N LEU A 506 -13.20 10.55 -13.29
CA LEU A 506 -12.37 9.76 -14.21
C LEU A 506 -11.59 10.62 -15.22
N ILE A 507 -12.27 11.58 -15.83
CA ILE A 507 -11.65 12.57 -16.72
C ILE A 507 -10.54 13.38 -16.02
N SER A 508 -10.70 13.73 -14.73
CA SER A 508 -9.65 14.40 -13.97
C SER A 508 -8.43 13.49 -13.78
N GLY A 509 -8.64 12.20 -13.52
CA GLY A 509 -7.56 11.20 -13.43
C GLY A 509 -6.81 11.04 -14.75
N ILE A 510 -7.53 10.91 -15.87
CA ILE A 510 -6.95 10.82 -17.22
C ILE A 510 -6.14 12.09 -17.54
N ARG A 511 -6.70 13.28 -17.25
CA ARG A 511 -6.00 14.56 -17.43
C ARG A 511 -4.73 14.63 -16.57
N SER A 512 -4.78 14.18 -15.31
CA SER A 512 -3.60 14.19 -14.45
C SER A 512 -2.45 13.38 -15.05
N ILE A 513 -2.74 12.24 -15.68
CA ILE A 513 -1.72 11.44 -16.40
C ILE A 513 -1.17 12.23 -17.60
N ASP A 514 -2.03 12.90 -18.39
CA ASP A 514 -1.58 13.81 -19.46
C ASP A 514 -0.69 14.94 -18.92
N ASP A 515 -1.07 15.55 -17.80
CA ASP A 515 -0.30 16.61 -17.14
C ASP A 515 1.08 16.09 -16.70
N ALA A 516 1.18 14.87 -16.16
CA ALA A 516 2.46 14.25 -15.83
C ALA A 516 3.35 14.09 -17.08
N LEU A 517 2.81 13.56 -18.18
CA LEU A 517 3.52 13.45 -19.45
C LEU A 517 3.92 14.82 -20.01
N ARG A 518 3.12 15.86 -19.78
CA ARG A 518 3.35 17.19 -20.33
C ARG A 518 4.42 17.97 -19.56
N PHE A 519 4.40 17.90 -18.23
CA PHE A 519 5.20 18.79 -17.38
C PHE A 519 6.45 18.13 -16.78
N LEU A 520 6.43 16.82 -16.59
CA LEU A 520 7.58 16.09 -16.06
C LEU A 520 8.54 15.73 -17.21
N PRO A 521 9.86 15.72 -16.98
CA PRO A 521 10.86 15.40 -17.99
C PRO A 521 11.01 13.88 -18.20
N LEU A 522 9.90 13.15 -18.33
CA LEU A 522 9.87 11.70 -18.55
C LEU A 522 10.45 11.37 -19.94
N ARG A 523 11.26 10.32 -19.99
CA ARG A 523 12.02 9.86 -21.16
C ARG A 523 11.69 8.40 -21.48
N ASN A 524 12.24 7.93 -22.59
CA ASN A 524 12.23 6.51 -22.94
C ASN A 524 12.82 5.67 -21.80
N GLY A 525 12.06 4.68 -21.32
CA GLY A 525 12.45 3.80 -20.22
C GLY A 525 11.99 4.28 -18.84
N ASP A 526 11.43 5.49 -18.73
CA ASP A 526 10.79 5.97 -17.49
C ASP A 526 9.41 5.35 -17.30
N ARG A 527 8.82 5.57 -16.13
CA ARG A 527 7.56 4.93 -15.75
C ARG A 527 6.55 5.92 -15.17
N LEU A 528 5.30 5.48 -15.04
CA LEU A 528 4.27 6.15 -14.25
C LEU A 528 3.60 5.13 -13.33
N GLY A 529 3.35 5.53 -12.09
CA GLY A 529 2.71 4.69 -11.07
C GLY A 529 1.21 4.60 -11.26
N HIS A 530 0.65 3.39 -11.14
CA HIS A 530 -0.76 3.02 -11.20
C HIS A 530 -1.45 3.25 -12.54
N CYS A 531 -1.65 4.51 -12.93
CA CYS A 531 -2.37 4.90 -14.15
C CYS A 531 -3.78 4.28 -14.27
N THR A 532 -4.43 3.98 -13.15
CA THR A 532 -5.76 3.33 -13.10
C THR A 532 -6.78 4.08 -13.96
N ALA A 533 -6.73 5.41 -14.01
CA ALA A 533 -7.67 6.25 -14.77
C ALA A 533 -7.70 6.00 -16.28
N ILE A 534 -6.59 5.55 -16.90
CA ILE A 534 -6.56 5.21 -18.34
C ILE A 534 -6.86 3.72 -18.60
N GLY A 535 -6.90 2.90 -17.56
CA GLY A 535 -7.22 1.48 -17.66
C GLY A 535 -8.68 1.18 -17.33
N ILE A 536 -9.18 1.68 -16.18
CA ILE A 536 -10.51 1.36 -15.66
C ILE A 536 -11.59 1.70 -16.67
N THR A 537 -12.52 0.78 -16.90
CA THR A 537 -13.63 1.05 -17.81
C THR A 537 -14.65 1.99 -17.15
N PRO A 538 -15.29 2.90 -17.91
CA PRO A 538 -16.30 3.80 -17.35
C PRO A 538 -17.41 3.05 -16.59
N ASN A 539 -17.84 1.89 -17.09
CA ASN A 539 -18.88 1.08 -16.44
C ASN A 539 -18.47 0.58 -15.05
N ILE A 540 -17.24 0.06 -14.89
CA ILE A 540 -16.75 -0.40 -13.59
C ILE A 540 -16.65 0.78 -12.63
N TRP A 541 -16.06 1.90 -13.09
CA TRP A 541 -15.86 3.09 -12.26
C TRP A 541 -17.18 3.69 -11.77
N LYS A 542 -18.19 3.81 -12.64
CA LYS A 542 -19.47 4.45 -12.32
C LYS A 542 -20.37 3.64 -11.36
N ARG A 543 -20.20 2.32 -11.32
CA ARG A 543 -21.13 1.38 -10.67
C ARG A 543 -21.36 1.61 -9.16
N SER A 544 -20.36 2.12 -8.45
CA SER A 544 -20.39 2.36 -7.00
C SER A 544 -20.50 3.85 -6.63
N LEU A 545 -20.62 4.74 -7.62
CA LEU A 545 -20.59 6.19 -7.42
C LEU A 545 -22.00 6.81 -7.51
N PRO A 546 -22.24 7.95 -6.83
CA PRO A 546 -23.49 8.71 -6.98
C PRO A 546 -23.63 9.32 -8.38
N LEU A 547 -24.86 9.69 -8.75
CA LEU A 547 -25.20 10.25 -10.07
C LEU A 547 -24.51 11.60 -10.38
N SER A 548 -24.06 12.31 -9.36
CA SER A 548 -23.25 13.52 -9.48
C SER A 548 -22.11 13.51 -8.47
N LEU A 549 -21.00 14.12 -8.86
CA LEU A 549 -19.80 14.27 -8.05
C LEU A 549 -19.50 15.75 -7.85
N SER A 550 -19.05 16.10 -6.64
CA SER A 550 -18.59 17.44 -6.33
C SER A 550 -17.10 17.57 -6.66
N MET A 551 -16.74 18.59 -7.44
CA MET A 551 -15.33 18.94 -7.69
C MET A 551 -15.12 20.45 -7.68
N THR A 552 -13.88 20.91 -7.53
CA THR A 552 -13.58 22.34 -7.60
C THR A 552 -13.78 22.89 -9.00
N LYS A 553 -14.18 24.17 -9.11
CA LYS A 553 -14.21 24.89 -10.39
C LYS A 553 -12.84 24.87 -11.08
N GLU A 554 -11.75 24.86 -10.33
CA GLU A 554 -10.39 24.65 -10.84
C GLU A 554 -10.28 23.33 -11.60
N THR A 555 -10.62 22.21 -10.95
CA THR A 555 -10.58 20.88 -11.57
C THR A 555 -11.46 20.83 -12.80
N ARG A 556 -12.71 21.31 -12.68
CA ARG A 556 -13.67 21.32 -13.79
C ARG A 556 -13.16 22.12 -14.99
N LEU A 557 -12.56 23.29 -14.74
CA LEU A 557 -12.05 24.15 -15.82
C LEU A 557 -10.87 23.50 -16.54
N LEU A 558 -9.97 22.85 -15.81
CA LEU A 558 -8.85 22.10 -16.38
C LEU A 558 -9.34 20.91 -17.22
N ASP A 559 -10.30 20.14 -16.69
CA ASP A 559 -10.90 18.99 -17.39
C ASP A 559 -11.56 19.42 -18.71
N LEU A 560 -12.28 20.54 -18.72
CA LEU A 560 -12.94 21.05 -19.93
C LEU A 560 -11.93 21.48 -21.01
N VAL A 561 -10.84 22.13 -20.62
CA VAL A 561 -9.77 22.49 -21.58
C VAL A 561 -9.10 21.24 -22.12
N PHE A 562 -8.86 20.23 -21.28
CA PHE A 562 -8.33 18.93 -21.68
C PHE A 562 -9.24 18.22 -22.68
N ILE A 563 -10.55 18.11 -22.40
CA ILE A 563 -11.53 17.51 -23.31
C ILE A 563 -11.50 18.20 -24.68
N TRP A 564 -11.54 19.54 -24.70
CA TRP A 564 -11.46 20.28 -25.95
C TRP A 564 -10.16 20.00 -26.69
N ARG A 565 -9.02 20.03 -25.99
CA ARG A 565 -7.69 19.87 -26.58
C ARG A 565 -7.54 18.51 -27.27
N GLU A 566 -7.98 17.45 -26.62
CA GLU A 566 -7.82 16.08 -27.10
C GLU A 566 -8.89 15.70 -28.14
N LEU A 567 -10.16 16.07 -27.93
CA LEU A 567 -11.25 15.62 -28.80
C LEU A 567 -11.49 16.51 -30.03
N ARG A 568 -10.92 17.73 -30.11
CA ARG A 568 -11.16 18.66 -31.24
C ARG A 568 -10.70 18.16 -32.60
N SER A 569 -9.84 17.15 -32.64
CA SER A 569 -9.35 16.53 -33.88
C SER A 569 -10.09 15.25 -34.23
N HIS A 570 -11.01 14.78 -33.38
CA HIS A 570 -11.84 13.60 -33.62
C HIS A 570 -13.17 14.01 -34.28
N PRO A 571 -13.42 13.68 -35.57
CA PRO A 571 -14.61 14.15 -36.27
C PRO A 571 -15.93 13.76 -35.59
N GLU A 572 -16.01 12.54 -35.06
CA GLU A 572 -17.21 12.01 -34.41
C GLU A 572 -17.44 12.59 -33.01
N LEU A 573 -16.37 13.06 -32.36
CA LEU A 573 -16.40 13.59 -30.98
C LEU A 573 -16.28 15.12 -30.92
N LEU A 574 -16.20 15.79 -32.08
CA LEU A 574 -16.02 17.24 -32.19
C LEU A 574 -17.11 18.04 -31.45
N ARG A 575 -18.34 17.51 -31.37
CA ARG A 575 -19.42 18.13 -30.60
C ARG A 575 -19.05 18.29 -29.12
N TYR A 576 -18.45 17.26 -28.53
CA TYR A 576 -18.08 17.25 -27.12
C TYR A 576 -16.90 18.19 -26.84
N ALA A 577 -15.95 18.27 -27.77
CA ALA A 577 -14.88 19.27 -27.71
C ALA A 577 -15.45 20.70 -27.75
N SER A 578 -16.45 20.94 -28.60
CA SER A 578 -17.08 22.26 -28.75
C SER A 578 -17.88 22.64 -27.50
N ASP A 579 -18.67 21.71 -26.96
CA ASP A 579 -19.42 21.91 -25.71
C ASP A 579 -18.48 22.17 -24.54
N ALA A 580 -17.37 21.42 -24.45
CA ALA A 580 -16.35 21.62 -23.43
C ALA A 580 -15.69 23.00 -23.54
N ALA A 581 -15.41 23.48 -24.75
CA ALA A 581 -14.86 24.82 -24.97
C ALA A 581 -15.83 25.93 -24.53
N ILE A 582 -17.13 25.80 -24.86
CA ILE A 582 -18.17 26.78 -24.45
C ILE A 582 -18.26 26.85 -22.93
N GLU A 583 -18.32 25.69 -22.27
CA GLU A 583 -18.43 25.65 -20.81
C GLU A 583 -17.14 26.10 -20.12
N ALA A 584 -15.96 25.80 -20.67
CA ALA A 584 -14.68 26.29 -20.16
C ALA A 584 -14.62 27.82 -20.19
N VAL A 585 -15.02 28.44 -21.31
CA VAL A 585 -15.07 29.91 -21.42
C VAL A 585 -16.06 30.49 -20.42
N ARG A 586 -17.27 29.93 -20.32
CA ARG A 586 -18.29 30.37 -19.34
C ARG A 586 -17.77 30.28 -17.91
N LEU A 587 -17.12 29.18 -17.55
CA LEU A 587 -16.57 28.97 -16.21
C LEU A 587 -15.37 29.90 -15.95
N ALA A 588 -14.51 30.12 -16.94
CA ALA A 588 -13.41 31.08 -16.84
C ALA A 588 -13.89 32.52 -16.61
N HIS A 589 -14.97 32.96 -17.27
CA HIS A 589 -15.58 34.27 -17.01
C HIS A 589 -15.99 34.44 -15.53
N LYS A 590 -16.53 33.38 -14.92
CA LYS A 590 -16.88 33.38 -13.49
C LYS A 590 -15.62 33.41 -12.61
N VAL A 591 -14.67 32.49 -12.87
CA VAL A 591 -13.46 32.30 -12.05
C VAL A 591 -12.56 33.53 -12.06
N PHE A 592 -12.33 34.13 -13.23
CA PHE A 592 -11.46 35.30 -13.39
C PHE A 592 -12.21 36.63 -13.29
N SER A 593 -13.55 36.61 -13.17
CA SER A 593 -14.41 37.81 -13.19
C SER A 593 -14.12 38.68 -14.42
N LEU A 594 -14.12 38.06 -15.60
CA LEU A 594 -13.72 38.72 -16.85
C LEU A 594 -14.83 39.58 -17.42
N GLU A 595 -14.50 40.84 -17.70
CA GLU A 595 -15.34 41.78 -18.47
C GLU A 595 -15.16 41.60 -19.99
N GLU A 596 -13.95 41.22 -20.42
CA GLU A 596 -13.60 40.99 -21.82
C GLU A 596 -13.73 39.50 -22.20
N GLU A 597 -14.19 39.21 -23.42
CA GLU A 597 -14.25 37.83 -23.95
C GLU A 597 -12.89 37.15 -23.94
N VAL A 598 -12.83 35.89 -23.51
CA VAL A 598 -11.64 35.04 -23.55
C VAL A 598 -11.87 33.83 -24.47
N SER A 599 -10.88 33.48 -25.29
CA SER A 599 -10.95 32.30 -26.15
C SER A 599 -10.46 31.05 -25.42
N ILE A 600 -10.96 29.88 -25.82
CA ILE A 600 -10.45 28.59 -25.35
C ILE A 600 -8.95 28.42 -25.60
N THR A 601 -8.42 28.94 -26.71
CA THR A 601 -6.98 28.94 -27.03
C THR A 601 -6.17 29.80 -26.06
N THR A 602 -6.73 30.88 -25.53
CA THR A 602 -6.07 31.69 -24.50
C THR A 602 -6.02 30.92 -23.19
N LEU A 603 -7.09 30.22 -22.81
CA LEU A 603 -7.13 29.37 -21.61
C LEU A 603 -6.14 28.20 -21.72
N ASP A 604 -6.06 27.59 -22.90
CA ASP A 604 -5.08 26.56 -23.23
C ASP A 604 -3.64 27.03 -22.94
N GLN A 605 -3.29 28.23 -23.40
CA GLN A 605 -2.00 28.86 -23.13
C GLN A 605 -1.78 29.18 -21.64
N VAL A 606 -2.84 29.58 -20.91
CA VAL A 606 -2.77 29.80 -19.46
C VAL A 606 -2.40 28.52 -18.74
N PHE A 607 -3.03 27.40 -19.11
CA PHE A 607 -2.82 26.12 -18.43
C PHE A 607 -1.52 25.42 -18.82
N GLU A 608 -0.95 25.77 -19.97
CA GLU A 608 0.38 25.31 -20.36
C GLU A 608 1.52 25.92 -19.58
N MET A 609 1.27 27.06 -18.92
CA MET A 609 2.25 27.69 -18.04
C MET A 609 2.32 27.07 -16.65
N ARG A 610 1.42 26.13 -16.31
CA ARG A 610 1.35 25.54 -14.97
C ARG A 610 2.64 24.87 -14.52
N GLY A 611 3.41 24.31 -15.45
CA GLY A 611 4.70 23.66 -15.18
C GLY A 611 5.89 24.61 -14.99
N LEU A 612 5.67 25.94 -15.00
CA LEU A 612 6.74 26.93 -14.79
C LEU A 612 7.00 27.17 -13.31
N LEU A 613 8.25 27.50 -12.99
CA LEU A 613 8.61 27.92 -11.64
C LEU A 613 7.97 29.28 -11.33
N ALA A 614 6.99 29.29 -10.43
CA ALA A 614 6.21 30.50 -10.08
C ALA A 614 7.08 31.69 -9.62
N GLU A 615 8.17 31.42 -8.89
CA GLU A 615 9.11 32.43 -8.37
C GLU A 615 9.98 33.11 -9.45
N SER A 616 9.75 32.80 -10.72
CA SER A 616 10.59 33.29 -11.80
C SER A 616 10.34 34.76 -12.15
N GLU A 617 11.39 35.40 -12.65
CA GLU A 617 11.33 36.77 -13.15
C GLU A 617 10.29 36.89 -14.27
N GLY A 618 9.44 37.92 -14.20
CA GLY A 618 8.36 38.13 -15.17
C GLY A 618 7.08 37.35 -14.89
N LEU A 619 7.09 36.42 -13.93
CA LEU A 619 5.87 35.86 -13.31
C LEU A 619 5.60 36.56 -11.96
N LEU A 620 6.23 36.07 -10.89
CA LEU A 620 6.13 36.63 -9.54
C LEU A 620 7.41 37.36 -9.08
N GLY A 621 8.57 37.04 -9.67
CA GLY A 621 9.82 37.75 -9.40
C GLY A 621 9.91 39.09 -10.13
N GLU A 622 10.56 40.08 -9.51
CA GLU A 622 10.79 41.40 -10.12
C GLU A 622 11.65 41.30 -11.39
N LEU A 623 11.30 42.08 -12.42
CA LEU A 623 12.11 42.21 -13.64
C LEU A 623 13.37 43.01 -13.31
N ASN A 624 14.55 42.48 -13.67
CA ASN A 624 15.89 43.08 -13.54
C ASN A 624 16.62 42.90 -12.19
N GLY A 625 16.40 41.80 -11.48
CA GLY A 625 17.28 41.37 -10.38
C GLY A 625 18.67 40.92 -10.89
N PRO A 626 19.69 40.86 -10.02
CA PRO A 626 20.96 40.23 -10.38
C PRO A 626 20.71 38.76 -10.72
N LEU A 627 21.35 38.26 -11.80
CA LEU A 627 21.34 36.83 -12.16
C LEU A 627 21.67 36.01 -10.90
N LYS A 628 20.75 35.12 -10.51
CA LYS A 628 21.00 34.19 -9.40
C LYS A 628 22.28 33.40 -9.70
N PRO A 629 23.12 33.10 -8.69
CA PRO A 629 24.39 32.40 -8.88
C PRO A 629 24.18 31.07 -9.62
N LYS A 630 25.23 30.58 -10.31
CA LYS A 630 25.21 29.29 -11.03
C LYS A 630 24.64 28.19 -10.13
N SER A 631 23.41 27.79 -10.41
CA SER A 631 22.68 26.73 -9.73
C SER A 631 21.93 25.93 -10.78
N LEU A 632 21.59 24.68 -10.48
CA LEU A 632 20.80 23.84 -11.39
C LEU A 632 19.38 24.41 -11.63
N TRP A 633 18.94 25.32 -10.78
CA TRP A 633 17.68 26.06 -10.90
C TRP A 633 17.72 27.21 -11.91
N LEU A 634 18.90 27.62 -12.39
CA LEU A 634 19.04 28.79 -13.27
C LEU A 634 18.24 28.64 -14.57
N GLU A 635 18.28 27.47 -15.20
CA GLU A 635 17.54 27.20 -16.43
C GLU A 635 16.02 27.25 -16.24
N GLU A 636 15.51 26.93 -15.03
CA GLU A 636 14.09 27.07 -14.73
C GLU A 636 13.66 28.54 -14.71
N TYR A 637 14.52 29.41 -14.18
CA TYR A 637 14.32 30.86 -14.22
C TYR A 637 14.40 31.41 -15.66
N GLU A 638 15.35 30.91 -16.46
CA GLU A 638 15.52 31.32 -17.86
C GLU A 638 14.32 30.90 -18.73
N ARG A 639 13.83 29.67 -18.56
CA ARG A 639 12.64 29.15 -19.27
C ARG A 639 11.42 30.05 -19.10
N ALA A 640 11.13 30.47 -17.87
CA ALA A 640 10.02 31.40 -17.62
C ALA A 640 10.28 32.78 -18.25
N ARG A 641 11.52 33.28 -18.20
CA ARG A 641 11.92 34.56 -18.78
C ARG A 641 11.79 34.60 -20.30
N GLU A 642 12.14 33.51 -20.98
CA GLU A 642 11.98 33.36 -22.42
C GLU A 642 10.51 33.38 -22.84
N LEU A 643 9.66 32.69 -22.09
CA LEU A 643 8.22 32.68 -22.36
C LEU A 643 7.60 34.08 -22.25
N VAL A 644 8.03 34.87 -21.25
CA VAL A 644 7.56 36.25 -21.06
C VAL A 644 7.86 37.15 -22.26
N LYS A 645 8.93 36.85 -23.01
CA LYS A 645 9.33 37.61 -24.22
C LYS A 645 8.57 37.18 -25.48
N THR A 646 7.82 36.09 -25.44
CA THR A 646 7.13 35.52 -26.61
C THR A 646 5.91 36.37 -27.01
N THR A 647 5.78 36.69 -28.30
CA THR A 647 4.65 37.47 -28.83
C THR A 647 3.31 36.77 -28.56
N GLY A 648 2.29 37.52 -28.15
CA GLY A 648 0.95 36.97 -27.84
C GLY A 648 0.76 36.51 -26.39
N MET A 649 1.83 36.38 -25.59
CA MET A 649 1.73 35.87 -24.22
C MET A 649 1.24 36.88 -23.18
N LYS A 650 1.07 38.16 -23.54
CA LYS A 650 0.69 39.23 -22.60
C LYS A 650 -0.60 38.94 -21.83
N ARG A 651 -1.66 38.49 -22.54
CA ARG A 651 -2.96 38.18 -21.93
C ARG A 651 -2.93 36.87 -21.14
N PRO A 652 -2.42 35.73 -21.68
CA PRO A 652 -2.24 34.51 -20.90
C PRO A 652 -1.42 34.73 -19.62
N LEU A 653 -0.28 35.44 -19.69
CA LEU A 653 0.56 35.70 -18.51
C LEU A 653 -0.17 36.50 -17.44
N LYS A 654 -0.97 37.50 -17.82
CA LYS A 654 -1.81 38.25 -16.88
C LYS A 654 -2.80 37.33 -16.17
N LEU A 655 -3.50 36.48 -16.90
CA LEU A 655 -4.47 35.53 -16.34
C LEU A 655 -3.78 34.49 -15.45
N TYR A 656 -2.65 33.93 -15.87
CA TYR A 656 -1.91 32.96 -15.06
C TYR A 656 -1.35 33.59 -13.79
N LYS A 657 -0.90 34.85 -13.83
CA LYS A 657 -0.52 35.58 -12.61
C LYS A 657 -1.72 35.76 -11.69
N GLN A 658 -2.90 36.10 -12.20
CA GLN A 658 -4.12 36.16 -11.40
C GLN A 658 -4.51 34.80 -10.82
N TRP A 659 -4.40 33.72 -11.60
CA TRP A 659 -4.61 32.34 -11.17
C TRP A 659 -3.72 31.99 -9.97
N LEU A 660 -2.45 32.41 -10.03
CA LEU A 660 -1.51 32.20 -8.95
C LEU A 660 -1.74 33.12 -7.76
N THR A 661 -2.06 34.41 -7.92
CA THR A 661 -1.96 35.41 -6.82
C THR A 661 -3.22 36.17 -6.46
N SER A 662 -4.28 36.15 -7.26
CA SER A 662 -5.49 36.90 -6.94
C SER A 662 -6.33 36.14 -5.92
N ASP A 663 -6.57 36.74 -4.75
CA ASP A 663 -7.42 36.15 -3.71
C ASP A 663 -8.84 35.86 -4.21
N ASN A 664 -9.41 36.75 -5.04
CA ASN A 664 -10.72 36.54 -5.63
C ASN A 664 -10.72 35.31 -6.56
N VAL A 665 -9.74 35.21 -7.46
CA VAL A 665 -9.65 34.06 -8.40
C VAL A 665 -9.42 32.76 -7.65
N ARG A 666 -8.54 32.76 -6.63
CA ARG A 666 -8.30 31.58 -5.78
C ARG A 666 -9.54 31.15 -5.03
N LYS A 667 -10.28 32.10 -4.46
CA LYS A 667 -11.56 31.82 -3.79
C LYS A 667 -12.56 31.23 -4.77
N GLN A 668 -12.74 31.87 -5.93
CA GLN A 668 -13.67 31.42 -6.95
C GLN A 668 -13.33 30.01 -7.45
N ARG A 669 -12.08 29.73 -7.81
CA ARG A 669 -11.70 28.42 -8.36
C ARG A 669 -11.77 27.29 -7.32
N ALA A 670 -11.65 27.60 -6.03
CA ALA A 670 -11.77 26.64 -4.93
C ALA A 670 -13.24 26.30 -4.58
N GLU A 671 -14.22 27.06 -5.07
CA GLU A 671 -15.63 26.71 -4.91
C GLU A 671 -15.96 25.41 -5.63
N TYR A 672 -16.85 24.62 -5.04
CA TYR A 672 -17.30 23.35 -5.61
C TYR A 672 -18.43 23.56 -6.64
N VAL A 673 -18.46 22.67 -7.61
CA VAL A 673 -19.54 22.49 -8.58
C VAL A 673 -19.95 21.03 -8.61
N GLU A 674 -21.25 20.81 -8.74
CA GLU A 674 -21.80 19.48 -9.03
C GLU A 674 -21.63 19.18 -10.51
N VAL A 675 -21.09 18.01 -10.80
CA VAL A 675 -20.88 17.50 -12.17
C VAL A 675 -21.58 16.16 -12.27
N ALA A 676 -22.47 16.01 -13.24
CA ALA A 676 -23.11 14.73 -13.52
C ALA A 676 -22.05 13.68 -13.85
N LEU A 677 -22.19 12.48 -13.29
CA LEU A 677 -21.25 11.38 -13.52
C LEU A 677 -21.09 11.04 -15.01
N GLU A 678 -22.16 11.24 -15.80
CA GLU A 678 -22.23 10.95 -17.23
C GLU A 678 -22.28 12.23 -18.08
N TYR A 679 -21.54 13.27 -17.70
CA TYR A 679 -21.50 14.51 -18.50
C TYR A 679 -20.79 14.35 -19.86
N LEU A 680 -20.02 13.27 -20.03
CA LEU A 680 -19.37 12.86 -21.26
C LEU A 680 -19.73 11.37 -21.48
N PRO A 681 -20.10 10.94 -22.69
CA PRO A 681 -20.44 9.55 -22.91
C PRO A 681 -19.20 8.65 -22.85
N ASP A 682 -19.41 7.35 -22.67
CA ASP A 682 -18.33 6.40 -22.45
C ASP A 682 -17.37 6.32 -23.64
N GLU A 683 -17.87 6.42 -24.89
CA GLU A 683 -17.01 6.43 -26.08
C GLU A 683 -16.02 7.60 -26.09
N ALA A 684 -16.43 8.77 -25.59
CA ALA A 684 -15.57 9.94 -25.53
C ALA A 684 -14.60 9.86 -24.34
N VAL A 685 -15.01 9.25 -23.22
CA VAL A 685 -14.09 8.96 -22.11
C VAL A 685 -13.02 7.96 -22.55
N VAL A 686 -13.39 6.88 -23.23
CA VAL A 686 -12.46 5.89 -23.79
C VAL A 686 -11.50 6.54 -24.79
N ALA A 687 -11.99 7.43 -25.67
CA ALA A 687 -11.12 8.17 -26.59
C ALA A 687 -10.07 9.03 -25.86
N LEU A 688 -10.43 9.65 -24.73
CA LEU A 688 -9.47 10.37 -23.88
C LEU A 688 -8.43 9.42 -23.27
N GLN A 689 -8.85 8.24 -22.79
CA GLN A 689 -7.93 7.22 -22.28
C GLN A 689 -6.93 6.80 -23.37
N GLN A 690 -7.43 6.47 -24.57
CA GLN A 690 -6.63 6.04 -25.71
C GLN A 690 -5.66 7.12 -26.18
N ALA A 691 -6.06 8.39 -26.19
CA ALA A 691 -5.18 9.50 -26.52
C ALA A 691 -3.99 9.60 -25.55
N VAL A 692 -4.22 9.40 -24.25
CA VAL A 692 -3.15 9.39 -23.24
C VAL A 692 -2.29 8.14 -23.35
N MET A 693 -2.90 6.96 -23.55
CA MET A 693 -2.18 5.70 -23.79
C MET A 693 -1.22 5.82 -24.99
N ALA A 694 -1.69 6.40 -26.12
CA ALA A 694 -0.87 6.63 -27.30
C ALA A 694 0.35 7.51 -26.99
N LYS A 695 0.17 8.61 -26.25
CA LYS A 695 1.29 9.48 -25.82
C LYS A 695 2.29 8.76 -24.93
N MET A 696 1.85 7.85 -24.07
CA MET A 696 2.72 7.05 -23.21
C MET A 696 3.51 6.03 -24.03
N ALA A 697 2.83 5.28 -24.90
CA ALA A 697 3.42 4.28 -25.77
C ALA A 697 4.46 4.89 -26.73
N ASP A 698 4.14 6.02 -27.37
CA ASP A 698 5.05 6.74 -28.28
C ASP A 698 6.36 7.17 -27.61
N ARG A 699 6.34 7.35 -26.28
CA ARG A 699 7.51 7.74 -25.50
C ARG A 699 8.20 6.55 -24.84
N ASN A 700 7.70 5.32 -25.02
CA ASN A 700 8.15 4.12 -24.33
C ASN A 700 8.16 4.31 -22.81
N ILE A 701 7.06 4.83 -22.26
CA ILE A 701 6.86 4.96 -20.82
C ILE A 701 6.04 3.76 -20.34
N ALA A 702 6.57 3.01 -19.38
CA ALA A 702 5.85 1.87 -18.80
C ALA A 702 4.96 2.28 -17.62
N ILE A 703 3.99 1.44 -17.29
CA ILE A 703 3.09 1.61 -16.14
C ILE A 703 3.54 0.65 -15.04
N GLU A 704 3.74 1.16 -13.82
CA GLU A 704 3.89 0.33 -12.63
C GLU A 704 2.50 0.01 -12.10
N CYS A 705 2.11 -1.26 -12.13
CA CYS A 705 0.76 -1.71 -11.81
C CYS A 705 0.79 -2.66 -10.61
N PRO A 706 0.40 -2.20 -9.41
CA PRO A 706 0.18 -3.06 -8.24
C PRO A 706 -1.29 -3.51 -8.13
N PRO A 707 -1.65 -4.75 -8.54
CA PRO A 707 -3.06 -5.16 -8.65
C PRO A 707 -3.84 -5.09 -7.34
N THR A 708 -3.28 -5.57 -6.22
CA THR A 708 -4.01 -5.54 -4.94
C THR A 708 -4.25 -4.11 -4.47
N SER A 709 -3.22 -3.26 -4.50
CA SER A 709 -3.33 -1.84 -4.12
C SER A 709 -4.41 -1.13 -4.94
N ASN A 710 -4.34 -1.25 -6.27
CA ASN A 710 -5.35 -0.70 -7.18
C ASN A 710 -6.77 -1.20 -6.88
N THR A 711 -6.93 -2.49 -6.54
CA THR A 711 -8.22 -3.06 -6.16
C THR A 711 -8.74 -2.50 -4.83
N ARG A 712 -7.87 -2.20 -3.86
CA ARG A 712 -8.27 -1.62 -2.56
C ARG A 712 -8.49 -0.12 -2.63
N ILE A 713 -7.85 0.58 -3.55
CA ILE A 713 -7.94 2.05 -3.66
C ILE A 713 -9.03 2.47 -4.67
N SER A 714 -9.21 1.75 -5.77
CA SER A 714 -10.14 2.12 -6.83
C SER A 714 -11.49 1.38 -6.75
N GLN A 715 -12.36 1.58 -7.75
CA GLN A 715 -13.76 1.11 -7.77
C GLN A 715 -13.90 -0.35 -8.26
N TYR A 716 -13.01 -1.23 -7.85
CA TYR A 716 -13.06 -2.67 -8.14
C TYR A 716 -13.72 -3.43 -6.99
N ARG A 717 -14.39 -4.54 -7.31
CA ARG A 717 -14.88 -5.47 -6.26
C ARG A 717 -13.80 -6.45 -5.83
N ASP A 718 -13.05 -6.94 -6.81
CA ASP A 718 -11.95 -7.88 -6.62
C ASP A 718 -10.99 -7.79 -7.82
N VAL A 719 -9.87 -8.51 -7.73
CA VAL A 719 -8.81 -8.47 -8.75
C VAL A 719 -9.31 -8.94 -10.12
N SER A 720 -10.38 -9.73 -10.23
CA SER A 720 -10.87 -10.21 -11.53
C SER A 720 -11.47 -9.12 -12.43
N GLU A 721 -11.82 -7.97 -11.86
CA GLU A 721 -12.29 -6.80 -12.60
C GLU A 721 -11.14 -5.84 -12.98
N HIS A 722 -9.90 -6.17 -12.62
CA HIS A 722 -8.77 -5.26 -12.72
C HIS A 722 -8.42 -4.93 -14.18
N HIS A 723 -8.20 -3.64 -14.46
CA HIS A 723 -7.91 -3.10 -15.79
C HIS A 723 -6.64 -3.64 -16.47
N ILE A 724 -5.76 -4.32 -15.74
CA ILE A 724 -4.59 -4.99 -16.30
C ILE A 724 -4.97 -6.01 -17.39
N PHE A 725 -6.14 -6.65 -17.28
CA PHE A 725 -6.61 -7.62 -18.28
C PHE A 725 -6.99 -6.97 -19.62
N ARG A 726 -7.50 -5.73 -19.58
CA ARG A 726 -7.67 -4.88 -20.77
C ARG A 726 -6.31 -4.60 -21.41
N TRP A 727 -5.32 -4.19 -20.63
CA TRP A 727 -3.99 -3.88 -21.14
C TRP A 727 -3.22 -5.12 -21.64
N MET A 728 -3.49 -6.31 -21.10
CA MET A 728 -2.99 -7.60 -21.63
C MET A 728 -3.64 -8.00 -22.96
N GLY A 729 -4.66 -7.26 -23.41
CA GLY A 729 -5.41 -7.54 -24.63
C GLY A 729 -6.22 -8.82 -24.56
N LEU A 730 -6.79 -9.17 -23.39
CA LEU A 730 -7.60 -10.38 -23.26
C LEU A 730 -8.91 -10.27 -24.07
N PRO A 731 -9.34 -11.34 -24.75
CA PRO A 731 -10.63 -11.36 -25.42
C PRO A 731 -11.78 -11.04 -24.45
N GLY A 732 -12.62 -10.08 -24.82
CA GLY A 732 -13.74 -9.60 -23.99
C GLY A 732 -13.41 -8.42 -23.08
N GLU A 733 -12.13 -8.20 -22.75
CA GLU A 733 -11.67 -7.05 -21.96
C GLU A 733 -10.97 -5.98 -22.81
N ALA A 734 -10.36 -6.37 -23.92
CA ALA A 734 -9.70 -5.46 -24.85
C ALA A 734 -10.71 -4.48 -25.48
N ILE A 735 -10.33 -3.21 -25.58
CA ILE A 735 -11.13 -2.18 -26.24
C ILE A 735 -10.49 -1.82 -27.58
N GLU A 736 -11.28 -1.79 -28.64
CA GLU A 736 -10.82 -1.41 -29.98
C GLU A 736 -10.24 0.02 -29.97
N GLY A 737 -9.05 0.19 -30.56
CA GLY A 737 -8.31 1.45 -30.57
C GLY A 737 -7.28 1.59 -29.44
N ASP A 738 -7.26 0.68 -28.46
CA ASP A 738 -6.21 0.66 -27.45
C ASP A 738 -4.84 0.34 -28.08
N VAL A 739 -3.83 1.11 -27.68
CA VAL A 739 -2.43 0.80 -28.01
C VAL A 739 -1.87 -0.20 -26.98
N PRO A 740 -0.94 -1.09 -27.37
CA PRO A 740 -0.24 -1.96 -26.42
C PRO A 740 0.52 -1.14 -25.37
N MET A 741 0.26 -1.41 -24.10
CA MET A 741 0.95 -0.76 -22.98
C MET A 741 2.04 -1.66 -22.42
N SER A 742 3.18 -1.07 -22.07
CA SER A 742 4.21 -1.76 -21.28
C SER A 742 3.84 -1.68 -19.80
N ILE A 743 3.56 -2.82 -19.18
CA ILE A 743 3.10 -2.91 -17.79
C ILE A 743 4.16 -3.64 -16.98
N CYS A 744 4.59 -3.05 -15.87
CA CYS A 744 5.50 -3.63 -14.90
C CYS A 744 4.72 -3.98 -13.62
N LEU A 745 4.99 -5.13 -13.03
CA LEU A 745 4.36 -5.54 -11.78
C LEU A 745 5.02 -4.82 -10.58
N GLY A 746 4.24 -4.57 -9.54
CA GLY A 746 4.77 -4.13 -8.24
C GLY A 746 3.84 -4.51 -7.09
N SER A 747 4.34 -4.40 -5.85
CA SER A 747 3.60 -4.78 -4.64
C SER A 747 3.15 -3.60 -3.76
N ASP A 748 3.64 -2.40 -4.07
CA ASP A 748 3.31 -1.13 -3.40
C ASP A 748 3.66 -1.13 -1.90
N ASP A 749 2.70 -1.30 -1.00
CA ASP A 749 2.89 -1.43 0.45
C ASP A 749 2.55 -2.87 0.95
N PRO A 750 3.48 -3.85 0.84
CA PRO A 750 3.18 -5.25 1.15
C PRO A 750 2.61 -5.53 2.53
N GLY A 751 3.02 -4.74 3.53
CA GLY A 751 2.53 -4.87 4.90
C GLY A 751 1.12 -4.33 5.07
N ILE A 752 0.74 -3.28 4.35
CA ILE A 752 -0.61 -2.68 4.41
C ILE A 752 -1.60 -3.50 3.59
N PHE A 753 -1.20 -4.02 2.42
CA PHE A 753 -2.09 -4.79 1.56
C PHE A 753 -2.04 -6.30 1.82
N ALA A 754 -1.09 -6.77 2.65
CA ALA A 754 -0.80 -8.20 2.86
C ALA A 754 -0.55 -8.94 1.53
N ALA A 755 0.18 -8.30 0.62
CA ALA A 755 0.47 -8.79 -0.73
C ALA A 755 1.90 -8.40 -1.15
N ASP A 756 2.73 -9.40 -1.46
CA ASP A 756 4.05 -9.21 -2.06
C ASP A 756 4.03 -9.55 -3.57
N LEU A 757 5.17 -9.36 -4.25
CA LEU A 757 5.25 -9.58 -5.69
C LEU A 757 4.90 -11.01 -6.13
N LYS A 758 5.23 -12.03 -5.32
CA LYS A 758 4.87 -13.42 -5.63
C LYS A 758 3.36 -13.64 -5.52
N SER A 759 2.73 -13.04 -4.51
CA SER A 759 1.28 -13.07 -4.38
C SER A 759 0.59 -12.37 -5.56
N GLU A 760 1.10 -11.22 -6.01
CA GLU A 760 0.56 -10.50 -7.17
C GLU A 760 0.65 -11.34 -8.45
N PHE A 761 1.80 -11.99 -8.68
CA PHE A 761 1.99 -12.91 -9.80
C PHE A 761 0.95 -14.05 -9.78
N TYR A 762 0.75 -14.67 -8.61
CA TYR A 762 -0.24 -15.74 -8.46
C TYR A 762 -1.69 -15.24 -8.61
N HIS A 763 -2.02 -14.05 -8.11
CA HIS A 763 -3.36 -13.48 -8.29
C HIS A 763 -3.71 -13.36 -9.76
N LEU A 764 -2.82 -12.78 -10.57
CA LEU A 764 -3.05 -12.66 -12.02
C LEU A 764 -3.14 -14.04 -12.69
N PHE A 765 -2.23 -14.96 -12.38
CA PHE A 765 -2.23 -16.32 -12.95
C PHE A 765 -3.55 -17.07 -12.66
N ILE A 766 -4.06 -16.95 -11.43
CA ILE A 766 -5.28 -17.63 -10.99
C ILE A 766 -6.50 -17.04 -11.67
N VAL A 767 -6.60 -15.72 -11.76
CA VAL A 767 -7.71 -15.08 -12.48
C VAL A 767 -7.69 -15.45 -13.97
N LEU A 768 -6.53 -15.43 -14.61
CA LEU A 768 -6.38 -15.82 -16.03
C LEU A 768 -6.83 -17.26 -16.28
N THR A 769 -6.47 -18.19 -15.41
CA THR A 769 -6.85 -19.61 -15.58
C THR A 769 -8.32 -19.87 -15.22
N ARG A 770 -8.88 -19.19 -14.22
CA ARG A 770 -10.19 -19.53 -13.65
C ARG A 770 -11.33 -18.66 -14.14
N ASN A 771 -11.10 -17.37 -14.25
CA ASN A 771 -12.12 -16.41 -14.66
C ASN A 771 -12.11 -16.27 -16.19
N PHE A 772 -10.93 -16.24 -16.80
CA PHE A 772 -10.78 -16.14 -18.26
C PHE A 772 -10.62 -17.50 -18.96
N GLY A 773 -10.52 -18.59 -18.21
CA GLY A 773 -10.49 -19.95 -18.76
C GLY A 773 -9.26 -20.29 -19.61
N LEU A 774 -8.18 -19.51 -19.50
CA LEU A 774 -6.94 -19.78 -20.23
C LEU A 774 -6.26 -21.05 -19.73
N SER A 775 -5.55 -21.74 -20.61
CA SER A 775 -4.67 -22.83 -20.17
C SER A 775 -3.55 -22.29 -19.26
N PRO A 776 -2.98 -23.11 -18.36
CA PRO A 776 -1.86 -22.67 -17.53
C PRO A 776 -0.66 -22.14 -18.30
N ALA A 777 -0.42 -22.62 -19.53
CA ALA A 777 0.67 -22.13 -20.37
C ALA A 777 0.39 -20.73 -20.92
N GLU A 778 -0.84 -20.48 -21.39
CA GLU A 778 -1.27 -19.16 -21.88
C GLU A 778 -1.32 -18.13 -20.75
N ALA A 779 -1.89 -18.52 -19.60
CA ALA A 779 -1.93 -17.68 -18.41
C ALA A 779 -0.52 -17.30 -17.93
N LEU A 780 0.38 -18.29 -17.83
CA LEU A 780 1.78 -18.02 -17.47
C LEU A 780 2.45 -17.09 -18.48
N GLY A 781 2.23 -17.29 -19.79
CA GLY A 781 2.78 -16.42 -20.83
C GLY A 781 2.39 -14.95 -20.65
N LYS A 782 1.12 -14.69 -20.32
CA LYS A 782 0.61 -13.33 -20.07
C LYS A 782 1.20 -12.68 -18.81
N VAL A 783 1.28 -13.41 -17.69
CA VAL A 783 1.87 -12.84 -16.45
C VAL A 783 3.39 -12.69 -16.58
N ALA A 784 4.04 -13.62 -17.28
CA ALA A 784 5.47 -13.56 -17.56
C ALA A 784 5.86 -12.31 -18.37
N GLU A 785 5.04 -11.92 -19.36
CA GLU A 785 5.24 -10.68 -20.12
C GLU A 785 5.26 -9.43 -19.22
N VAL A 786 4.33 -9.35 -18.27
CA VAL A 786 4.28 -8.24 -17.29
C VAL A 786 5.49 -8.25 -16.35
N ASN A 787 5.90 -9.43 -15.89
CA ASN A 787 7.11 -9.54 -15.07
C ASN A 787 8.37 -9.13 -15.86
N GLU A 788 8.48 -9.59 -17.11
CA GLU A 788 9.61 -9.33 -17.99
C GLU A 788 9.73 -7.84 -18.35
N ASN A 789 8.62 -7.13 -18.51
CA ASN A 789 8.63 -5.67 -18.62
C ASN A 789 9.27 -5.03 -17.38
N GLY A 790 9.02 -5.56 -16.18
CA GLY A 790 9.71 -5.13 -14.97
C GLY A 790 11.24 -5.29 -15.06
N ARG A 791 11.72 -6.34 -15.74
CA ARG A 791 13.14 -6.51 -16.07
C ARG A 791 13.61 -5.45 -17.07
N ILE A 792 12.88 -5.24 -18.14
CA ILE A 792 13.25 -4.36 -19.26
C ILE A 792 13.32 -2.90 -18.82
N TYR A 793 12.33 -2.46 -18.04
CA TYR A 793 12.14 -1.08 -17.58
C TYR A 793 12.72 -0.81 -16.19
N ARG A 794 13.54 -1.72 -15.63
CA ARG A 794 14.17 -1.55 -14.31
C ARG A 794 15.09 -0.32 -14.25
N PHE A 795 15.25 0.25 -13.06
CA PHE A 795 16.14 1.41 -12.83
C PHE A 795 17.59 1.02 -12.47
N HIS A 796 17.91 -0.28 -12.42
CA HIS A 796 19.26 -0.80 -12.23
C HIS A 796 20.15 -0.59 -13.47
N ASP A 797 21.46 -0.49 -13.27
CA ASP A 797 22.40 -0.44 -14.39
C ASP A 797 22.31 -1.70 -15.28
N VAL A 798 22.37 -1.50 -16.59
CA VAL A 798 22.55 -2.59 -17.55
C VAL A 798 24.06 -2.83 -17.64
N SER A 799 24.54 -3.90 -17.02
CA SER A 799 25.93 -4.36 -17.18
C SER A 799 26.17 -5.02 -18.52
#